data_AF-A0A5B9QSI5-F1
#
_entry.id   AF-A0A5B9QSI5-F1
#
_cell.length_a   1.000
_cell.length_b   1.000
_cell.length_c   1.000
_cell.angle_alpha   90.00
_cell.angle_beta   90.00
_cell.angle_gamma   90.00
#
_symmetry.space_group_name_H-M   'P 1'
#
loop_
_entity.id
_entity.type
_entity.pdbx_description
1 polymer ?
#
loop_
_entity_poly.entity_id
_entity_poly.type
_entity_poly.pdbx_seq_one_letter_code
_entity_poly.pdbx_strand_id
1 'polypeptide(L)'
;MRTYITLIIAFLYTFCGGETVNLLAIDSAWLSAQDGNWTDSSQWSSTSYPENDTPSFGNRYDATINVVGNPYDVTLDQNVWIDRLSIDSSDAVLNIIDGGALTTTNGIHVENGSLVIDGDGVLYDTRISAGSEGVIKTGSNAQAYLNNVELAASLRSYNQIIIVNGMRLDEGILEFARGFIYAGSDILGSGEWQLKSSRPESSDFQYRILFHEQAGKELLIGPDVIVRSMGESVVLSLPAYFTESNSGTVVNQGQILAETDGGYFHISDFRNEGLIRITNGDYFSAGFKGAVGQVELQPGGEMTVYGSPHFDLSFTVGFDASLILNAETQATASQPLNLESGGTIYLRSPESILPIASTGGEVYLNFNSTGPAITATQLSTLPITGTAQVLLTSTYTGFDMESGVFDYSSLPSNYVFQPGYVFNGTLTGPQTPQDISQRLQGATLDVPLDLANGRVTLEGASTLAKPVQLSGGTLILTDDWTNLGGISVSAGLLELYTQGVSPGSIDMSGGTLRITYDTTLTDLFALSFGTPERLEIGDDPNGHVGGTLDLEGAVLDLNSLQSIDLAVTRLGEIQNGTIQSTHVGSPLFVHSQGRLSDVTLLDVKITGGQISNSTAHNLWATGSVNASQSTFINSRAEGNLSGNFSVEGQLEAHGLIAGTVHFLAGSTLTGTGTLGGGGGRFIRDQFTFVYPNVTLPSGINLVSSTRYDSNTVLDAPNTALVVNGNVLVGFETFQNSSWTDSWTFQVASLHTKGDTTVTEDGRLYVTGGPWTNSGEIQLTGGILDFEMLHVNSSGSIAGWGEIVGDLDIQGIINGTDQFQVTGDFVLGQTAIARLTMGESANLPPIDATGNVTLDGNLELLLTADFLTQPLVEGAQFPLISASNVIGQFNSISWDHPLIDLGLIYTPDAVILEVVDLPGAPGDFNFDDQIDQFDLGIWQNSYGIDAGGDADLDGDTDGRDFLIWQRNEVTLISPQSPLLGVPEPHSSILLVFGLALLAQIYRGHEIT
;
A
#
# COMPACT_ATOMS: atom_id res chain seq x y z
N MET A 1 -32.77 20.10 44.36
CA MET A 1 -33.10 20.37 45.79
C MET A 1 -31.99 19.99 46.78
N ARG A 2 -30.99 19.17 46.41
CA ARG A 2 -29.72 19.05 47.15
C ARG A 2 -28.69 20.17 46.87
N THR A 3 -28.77 20.83 45.71
CA THR A 3 -27.92 21.98 45.32
C THR A 3 -28.18 23.26 46.13
N TYR A 4 -29.32 23.37 46.81
CA TYR A 4 -29.67 24.54 47.62
C TYR A 4 -29.21 24.43 49.08
N ILE A 5 -28.75 23.25 49.53
CA ILE A 5 -28.28 23.04 50.91
C ILE A 5 -26.78 23.33 51.04
N THR A 6 -25.99 23.11 49.98
CA THR A 6 -24.54 23.43 49.97
C THR A 6 -24.27 24.94 49.88
N LEU A 7 -25.09 25.68 49.12
CA LEU A 7 -24.95 27.14 48.99
C LEU A 7 -25.29 27.89 50.29
N ILE A 8 -26.15 27.31 51.15
CA ILE A 8 -26.57 27.92 52.42
C ILE A 8 -25.49 27.77 53.51
N ILE A 9 -24.61 26.76 53.43
CA ILE A 9 -23.54 26.56 54.41
C ILE A 9 -22.35 27.49 54.15
N ALA A 10 -22.04 27.81 52.89
CA ALA A 10 -21.02 28.82 52.55
C ALA A 10 -21.50 30.25 52.85
N PHE A 11 -22.78 30.56 52.64
CA PHE A 11 -23.33 31.91 52.88
C PHE A 11 -23.54 32.24 54.38
N LEU A 12 -23.63 31.23 55.25
CA LEU A 12 -23.83 31.42 56.70
C LEU A 12 -22.55 31.71 57.49
N TYR A 13 -21.35 31.48 56.94
CA TYR A 13 -20.10 31.84 57.61
C TYR A 13 -19.75 33.34 57.52
N THR A 14 -20.25 34.05 56.49
CA THR A 14 -19.86 35.46 56.24
C THR A 14 -20.62 36.48 57.10
N PHE A 15 -21.66 36.10 57.86
CA PHE A 15 -22.58 37.07 58.51
C PHE A 15 -22.79 36.94 60.03
N CYS A 16 -22.00 36.13 60.73
CA CYS A 16 -21.93 36.22 62.19
C CYS A 16 -20.55 36.75 62.58
N GLY A 17 -20.50 38.01 63.02
CA GLY A 17 -19.31 38.64 63.61
C GLY A 17 -18.97 38.05 64.98
N GLY A 18 -18.74 36.74 65.03
CA GLY A 18 -17.92 36.11 66.04
C GLY A 18 -16.46 36.28 65.61
N GLU A 19 -15.59 36.61 66.55
CA GLU A 19 -14.14 36.60 66.36
C GLU A 19 -13.75 35.39 65.51
N THR A 20 -13.26 35.61 64.29
CA THR A 20 -12.53 34.57 63.56
C THR A 20 -11.28 34.35 64.38
N VAL A 21 -11.34 33.38 65.28
CA VAL A 21 -10.16 32.76 65.84
C VAL A 21 -9.33 32.39 64.61
N ASN A 22 -8.18 33.03 64.43
CA ASN A 22 -7.13 32.49 63.57
C ASN A 22 -6.76 31.16 64.20
N LEU A 23 -7.54 30.11 63.89
CA LEU A 23 -7.12 28.75 64.09
C LEU A 23 -5.90 28.64 63.19
N LEU A 24 -4.72 28.65 63.83
CA LEU A 24 -3.47 28.38 63.17
C LEU A 24 -3.66 27.09 62.37
N ALA A 25 -3.24 27.13 61.11
CA ALA A 25 -3.29 25.94 60.29
C ALA A 25 -2.54 24.82 61.03
N ILE A 26 -3.09 23.61 60.96
CA ILE A 26 -2.47 22.46 61.61
C ILE A 26 -1.32 22.02 60.71
N ASP A 27 -0.09 22.11 61.22
CA ASP A 27 1.09 21.58 60.55
C ASP A 27 0.97 20.05 60.44
N SER A 28 1.03 19.54 59.20
CA SER A 28 0.95 18.12 58.91
C SER A 28 2.01 17.73 57.88
N ALA A 29 2.96 16.89 58.28
CA ALA A 29 4.05 16.44 57.42
C ALA A 29 3.89 14.96 57.02
N TRP A 30 4.27 14.63 55.79
CA TRP A 30 4.35 13.24 55.30
C TRP A 30 5.48 12.48 56.00
N LEU A 31 5.18 11.32 56.57
CA LEU A 31 6.04 10.66 57.56
C LEU A 31 7.13 9.76 56.97
N SER A 32 6.92 9.19 55.78
CA SER A 32 7.84 8.19 55.21
C SER A 32 7.97 8.27 53.69
N ALA A 33 9.17 7.99 53.15
CA ALA A 33 9.45 8.00 51.72
C ALA A 33 8.96 6.67 51.10
N GLN A 34 7.65 6.52 51.08
CA GLN A 34 6.92 5.37 50.52
C GLN A 34 5.69 5.87 49.80
N ASP A 35 5.29 5.14 48.76
CA ASP A 35 4.06 5.42 48.03
C ASP A 35 2.87 5.35 48.98
N GLY A 36 1.91 6.26 48.81
CA GLY A 36 0.73 6.28 49.66
C GLY A 36 -0.38 7.18 49.17
N ASN A 37 -1.60 6.87 49.60
CA ASN A 37 -2.76 7.70 49.34
C ASN A 37 -2.80 8.86 50.34
N TRP A 38 -3.11 10.06 49.85
CA TRP A 38 -3.24 11.28 50.64
C TRP A 38 -4.19 11.12 51.83
N THR A 39 -5.23 10.29 51.68
CA THR A 39 -6.25 10.00 52.72
C THR A 39 -5.82 8.90 53.70
N ASP A 40 -4.61 8.36 53.62
CA ASP A 40 -4.11 7.45 54.64
C ASP A 40 -3.58 8.23 55.86
N SER A 41 -4.38 8.22 56.93
CA SER A 41 -4.04 8.82 58.22
C SER A 41 -2.67 8.43 58.77
N SER A 42 -2.19 7.23 58.44
CA SER A 42 -0.93 6.70 58.97
C SER A 42 0.31 7.31 58.31
N GLN A 43 0.13 8.01 57.19
CA GLN A 43 1.20 8.69 56.46
C GLN A 43 1.44 10.13 56.93
N TRP A 44 0.58 10.68 57.80
CA TRP A 44 0.65 12.07 58.25
C TRP A 44 1.02 12.22 59.72
N SER A 45 1.78 13.27 60.06
CA SER A 45 2.23 13.53 61.43
C SER A 45 1.12 14.02 62.37
N SER A 46 0.04 14.58 61.84
CA SER A 46 -1.07 15.12 62.62
C SER A 46 -2.12 14.05 62.94
N THR A 47 -2.74 14.13 64.12
CA THR A 47 -3.79 13.17 64.55
C THR A 47 -5.10 13.31 63.79
N SER A 48 -5.30 14.46 63.16
CA SER A 48 -6.35 14.76 62.19
C SER A 48 -5.60 15.18 60.94
N TYR A 49 -5.71 14.44 59.86
CA TYR A 49 -4.87 14.57 58.67
C TYR A 49 -5.63 15.34 57.57
N PRO A 50 -4.96 15.78 56.50
CA PRO A 50 -5.53 16.72 55.53
C PRO A 50 -6.60 16.12 54.57
N GLU A 51 -7.64 15.45 55.06
CA GLU A 51 -8.63 14.70 54.24
C GLU A 51 -10.07 15.28 54.19
N ASN A 52 -10.29 16.52 54.68
CA ASN A 52 -11.61 17.18 54.76
C ASN A 52 -12.71 16.51 55.62
N ASP A 53 -12.64 15.21 55.93
CA ASP A 53 -13.75 14.47 56.53
C ASP A 53 -13.78 14.43 58.06
N THR A 54 -12.67 14.69 58.76
CA THR A 54 -12.75 14.94 60.21
C THR A 54 -11.52 15.62 60.84
N PRO A 55 -11.69 16.64 61.70
CA PRO A 55 -12.93 17.33 62.04
C PRO A 55 -13.10 18.64 61.23
N SER A 56 -14.10 18.63 60.33
CA SER A 56 -14.77 19.78 59.69
C SER A 56 -13.98 20.70 58.77
N PHE A 57 -14.69 21.25 57.77
CA PHE A 57 -14.30 22.35 56.87
C PHE A 57 -13.66 23.60 57.53
N GLY A 58 -13.69 23.70 58.88
CA GLY A 58 -13.13 24.81 59.64
C GLY A 58 -11.66 24.65 60.05
N ASN A 59 -11.08 23.45 59.96
CA ASN A 59 -9.66 23.22 60.23
C ASN A 59 -8.88 23.27 58.91
N ARG A 60 -7.95 24.22 58.80
CA ARG A 60 -7.08 24.34 57.64
C ARG A 60 -5.72 23.72 57.96
N TYR A 61 -5.11 23.04 57.00
CA TYR A 61 -3.82 22.38 57.19
C TYR A 61 -2.72 23.09 56.41
N ASP A 62 -1.53 23.13 57.02
CA ASP A 62 -0.27 23.41 56.33
C ASP A 62 0.40 22.06 56.04
N ALA A 63 0.11 21.53 54.85
CA ALA A 63 0.59 20.21 54.45
C ALA A 63 2.01 20.31 53.88
N THR A 64 2.92 19.45 54.36
CA THR A 64 4.32 19.42 53.93
C THR A 64 4.75 18.01 53.51
N ILE A 65 5.30 17.88 52.30
CA ILE A 65 5.94 16.65 51.79
C ILE A 65 7.43 16.96 51.62
N ASN A 66 8.24 16.63 52.63
CA ASN A 66 9.67 16.99 52.70
C ASN A 66 10.58 15.84 53.11
N VAL A 67 10.06 14.62 53.22
CA VAL A 67 10.84 13.46 53.62
C VAL A 67 11.70 12.98 52.45
N VAL A 68 13.00 12.78 52.70
CA VAL A 68 14.00 12.37 51.70
C VAL A 68 14.22 10.86 51.78
N GLY A 69 14.37 10.19 50.64
CA GLY A 69 14.52 8.74 50.59
C GLY A 69 14.60 8.17 49.18
N ASN A 70 14.02 6.97 48.97
CA ASN A 70 13.81 6.49 47.60
C ASN A 70 12.66 7.28 46.95
N PRO A 71 12.63 7.46 45.62
CA PRO A 71 11.51 8.09 44.94
C PRO A 71 10.15 7.49 45.33
N TYR A 72 9.16 8.34 45.59
CA TYR A 72 7.83 7.93 46.04
C TYR A 72 6.71 8.82 45.51
N ASP A 73 5.54 8.20 45.31
CA ASP A 73 4.31 8.85 44.84
C ASP A 73 3.31 9.08 45.99
N VAL A 74 2.85 10.33 46.14
CA VAL A 74 1.69 10.67 46.97
C VAL A 74 0.49 10.85 46.06
N THR A 75 -0.54 10.02 46.24
CA THR A 75 -1.73 10.00 45.37
C THR A 75 -2.90 10.75 46.01
N LEU A 76 -3.45 11.74 45.32
CA LEU A 76 -4.64 12.50 45.70
C LEU A 76 -5.76 12.24 44.67
N ASP A 77 -6.74 11.45 45.06
CA ASP A 77 -7.87 10.97 44.24
C ASP A 77 -9.24 11.48 44.74
N GLN A 78 -9.24 12.46 45.66
CA GLN A 78 -10.45 13.04 46.27
C GLN A 78 -10.36 14.56 46.37
N ASN A 79 -11.47 15.21 46.77
CA ASN A 79 -11.50 16.66 46.92
C ASN A 79 -10.91 17.08 48.28
N VAL A 80 -9.85 17.86 48.26
CA VAL A 80 -9.08 18.33 49.42
C VAL A 80 -9.03 19.87 49.45
N TRP A 81 -9.31 20.45 50.62
CA TRP A 81 -9.14 21.89 50.85
C TRP A 81 -8.24 22.12 52.06
N ILE A 82 -7.08 22.73 51.82
CA ILE A 82 -6.07 23.05 52.83
C ILE A 82 -5.72 24.54 52.80
N ASP A 83 -4.93 25.01 53.79
CA ASP A 83 -4.46 26.39 53.75
C ASP A 83 -3.32 26.52 52.75
N ARG A 84 -2.27 25.70 52.92
CA ARG A 84 -1.05 25.72 52.11
C ARG A 84 -0.51 24.31 51.88
N LEU A 85 0.14 24.11 50.74
CA LEU A 85 0.93 22.92 50.44
C LEU A 85 2.39 23.30 50.15
N SER A 86 3.33 22.59 50.77
CA SER A 86 4.77 22.67 50.49
C SER A 86 5.31 21.30 50.07
N ILE A 87 5.88 21.19 48.87
CA ILE A 87 6.60 20.00 48.38
C ILE A 87 8.09 20.33 48.33
N ASP A 88 8.84 19.81 49.29
CA ASP A 88 10.26 20.15 49.53
C ASP A 88 11.15 18.90 49.62
N SER A 89 10.76 17.83 48.94
CA SER A 89 11.59 16.65 48.75
C SER A 89 11.78 16.40 47.26
N SER A 90 13.03 16.28 46.82
CA SER A 90 13.38 15.93 45.43
C SER A 90 12.91 14.53 45.02
N ASP A 91 12.65 13.67 45.99
CA ASP A 91 12.22 12.29 45.77
C ASP A 91 10.70 12.16 45.70
N ALA A 92 9.95 13.23 46.00
CA ALA A 92 8.49 13.21 46.10
C ALA A 92 7.80 13.68 44.82
N VAL A 93 6.77 12.92 44.43
CA VAL A 93 5.81 13.31 43.38
C VAL A 93 4.41 13.33 43.98
N LEU A 94 3.74 14.48 43.99
CA LEU A 94 2.31 14.55 44.29
C LEU A 94 1.51 14.39 42.99
N ASN A 95 0.73 13.31 42.89
CA ASN A 95 -0.15 13.01 41.77
C ASN A 95 -1.60 13.34 42.14
N ILE A 96 -2.20 14.35 41.50
CA ILE A 96 -3.64 14.64 41.57
C ILE A 96 -4.29 13.89 40.42
N ILE A 97 -5.09 12.86 40.72
CA ILE A 97 -5.64 11.91 39.74
C ILE A 97 -7.13 11.61 39.97
N ASP A 98 -7.73 10.85 39.06
CA ASP A 98 -9.09 10.29 39.12
C ASP A 98 -10.20 11.28 39.52
N GLY A 99 -10.11 12.53 39.03
CA GLY A 99 -11.07 13.60 39.35
C GLY A 99 -10.88 14.24 40.72
N GLY A 100 -9.81 13.89 41.45
CA GLY A 100 -9.41 14.54 42.69
C GLY A 100 -9.18 16.05 42.50
N ALA A 101 -9.63 16.85 43.46
CA ALA A 101 -9.53 18.31 43.38
C ALA A 101 -8.76 18.87 44.57
N LEU A 102 -7.79 19.74 44.31
CA LEU A 102 -7.04 20.44 45.36
C LEU A 102 -7.30 21.95 45.31
N THR A 103 -7.74 22.49 46.45
CA THR A 103 -7.87 23.93 46.70
C THR A 103 -6.96 24.33 47.86
N THR A 104 -6.21 25.41 47.67
CA THR A 104 -5.39 26.00 48.74
C THR A 104 -5.63 27.51 48.82
N THR A 105 -5.77 28.05 50.03
CA THR A 105 -5.99 29.50 50.20
C THR A 105 -4.70 30.32 50.12
N ASN A 106 -3.61 29.78 50.64
CA ASN A 106 -2.29 30.41 50.70
C ASN A 106 -1.28 29.78 49.73
N GLY A 107 -1.78 28.99 48.77
CA GLY A 107 -1.03 28.54 47.61
C GLY A 107 -0.34 27.18 47.78
N ILE A 108 0.10 26.67 46.64
CA ILE A 108 0.95 25.50 46.50
C ILE A 108 2.36 25.99 46.16
N HIS A 109 3.34 25.51 46.91
CA HIS A 109 4.75 25.80 46.67
C HIS A 109 5.55 24.50 46.50
N VAL A 110 6.18 24.35 45.34
CA VAL A 110 7.02 23.19 45.00
C VAL A 110 8.49 23.64 44.99
N GLU A 111 9.21 23.42 46.08
CA GLU A 111 10.61 23.89 46.19
C GLU A 111 11.57 22.98 45.42
N ASN A 112 11.52 21.66 45.69
CA ASN A 112 12.45 20.67 45.15
C ASN A 112 11.79 19.43 44.49
N GLY A 113 10.49 19.19 44.73
CA GLY A 113 9.79 17.99 44.26
C GLY A 113 8.99 18.17 42.96
N SER A 114 8.02 17.29 42.72
CA SER A 114 7.12 17.37 41.56
C SER A 114 5.64 17.44 41.96
N LEU A 115 4.89 18.35 41.32
CA LEU A 115 3.42 18.34 41.27
C LEU A 115 2.97 17.86 39.89
N VAL A 116 2.15 16.81 39.87
CA VAL A 116 1.60 16.20 38.65
C VAL A 116 0.07 16.22 38.71
N ILE A 117 -0.55 16.80 37.69
CA ILE A 117 -2.02 16.80 37.51
C ILE A 117 -2.35 15.85 36.36
N ASP A 118 -2.99 14.73 36.63
CA ASP A 118 -3.36 13.70 35.65
C ASP A 118 -4.78 13.18 35.95
N GLY A 119 -5.30 12.23 35.17
CA GLY A 119 -6.53 11.51 35.50
C GLY A 119 -7.78 12.37 35.72
N ASP A 120 -7.97 13.46 34.99
CA ASP A 120 -9.05 14.45 35.23
C ASP A 120 -8.92 15.23 36.55
N GLY A 121 -7.71 15.24 37.14
CA GLY A 121 -7.36 16.00 38.33
C GLY A 121 -7.59 17.51 38.18
N VAL A 122 -7.96 18.16 39.27
CA VAL A 122 -8.40 19.57 39.28
C VAL A 122 -7.59 20.40 40.28
N LEU A 123 -7.04 21.52 39.80
CA LEU A 123 -6.62 22.62 40.66
C LEU A 123 -7.68 23.72 40.64
N TYR A 124 -8.11 24.13 41.83
CA TYR A 124 -9.25 25.03 41.99
C TYR A 124 -8.92 26.17 42.96
N ASP A 125 -9.15 27.42 42.55
CA ASP A 125 -9.00 28.65 43.36
C ASP A 125 -7.66 28.71 44.12
N THR A 126 -6.55 28.51 43.42
CA THR A 126 -5.23 28.38 44.03
C THR A 126 -4.14 29.15 43.27
N ARG A 127 -3.16 29.66 44.01
CA ARG A 127 -1.89 30.15 43.45
C ARG A 127 -0.85 29.05 43.48
N ILE A 128 -0.07 28.91 42.42
CA ILE A 128 1.00 27.90 42.30
C ILE A 128 2.33 28.62 42.09
N SER A 129 3.35 28.21 42.84
CA SER A 129 4.72 28.69 42.71
C SER A 129 5.70 27.53 42.84
N ALA A 130 6.92 27.72 42.33
CA ALA A 130 7.98 26.74 42.44
C ALA A 130 9.34 27.41 42.70
N GLY A 131 10.22 26.69 43.40
CA GLY A 131 11.65 26.99 43.50
C GLY A 131 12.38 26.63 42.20
N SER A 132 13.72 26.74 42.19
CA SER A 132 14.51 26.46 40.98
C SER A 132 14.55 24.99 40.57
N GLU A 133 14.33 24.08 41.51
CA GLU A 133 14.33 22.63 41.26
C GLU A 133 12.91 22.03 41.21
N GLY A 134 11.90 22.78 41.66
CA GLY A 134 10.52 22.35 41.66
C GLY A 134 9.94 22.20 40.25
N VAL A 135 9.23 21.08 40.02
CA VAL A 135 8.63 20.75 38.74
C VAL A 135 7.10 20.73 38.85
N ILE A 136 6.42 21.49 38.01
CA ILE A 136 4.96 21.45 37.88
C ILE A 136 4.62 20.99 36.47
N LYS A 137 3.90 19.87 36.37
CA LYS A 137 3.54 19.28 35.07
C LYS A 137 2.17 18.62 35.08
N THR A 138 1.64 18.33 33.90
CA THR A 138 0.52 17.39 33.75
C THR A 138 1.03 15.98 33.49
N GLY A 139 0.21 14.97 33.76
CA GLY A 139 0.53 13.59 33.38
C GLY A 139 0.41 13.34 31.89
N SER A 140 0.72 12.11 31.46
CA SER A 140 0.79 11.75 30.03
C SER A 140 -0.50 11.18 29.47
N ASN A 141 -1.47 10.80 30.32
CA ASN A 141 -2.51 9.86 29.92
C ASN A 141 -3.93 10.44 29.95
N ALA A 142 -4.20 11.45 30.78
CA ALA A 142 -5.53 12.08 30.89
C ALA A 142 -5.45 13.62 30.96
N GLN A 143 -6.62 14.26 31.06
CA GLN A 143 -6.77 15.71 31.01
C GLN A 143 -6.51 16.32 32.40
N ALA A 144 -6.05 17.56 32.45
CA ALA A 144 -5.85 18.32 33.70
C ALA A 144 -6.71 19.58 33.72
N TYR A 145 -7.42 19.85 34.81
CA TYR A 145 -8.28 21.03 34.94
C TYR A 145 -7.61 22.12 35.80
N LEU A 146 -7.52 23.32 35.24
CA LEU A 146 -7.11 24.54 35.93
C LEU A 146 -8.32 25.48 36.03
N ASN A 147 -8.84 25.64 37.23
CA ASN A 147 -10.04 26.44 37.48
C ASN A 147 -9.70 27.64 38.37
N ASN A 148 -9.71 28.85 37.78
CA ASN A 148 -9.34 30.10 38.44
C ASN A 148 -7.99 30.00 39.17
N VAL A 149 -6.94 29.67 38.40
CA VAL A 149 -5.58 29.44 38.90
C VAL A 149 -4.69 30.65 38.61
N GLU A 150 -3.90 31.03 39.61
CA GLU A 150 -2.78 31.97 39.44
C GLU A 150 -1.46 31.20 39.36
N LEU A 151 -0.72 31.37 38.26
CA LEU A 151 0.51 30.66 37.98
C LEU A 151 1.72 31.61 38.07
N ALA A 152 2.54 31.41 39.10
CA ALA A 152 3.78 32.14 39.35
C ALA A 152 5.02 31.23 39.21
N ALA A 153 4.95 30.29 38.26
CA ALA A 153 5.99 29.31 37.96
C ALA A 153 5.80 28.78 36.52
N SER A 154 6.69 27.88 36.09
CA SER A 154 6.52 27.16 34.84
C SER A 154 5.64 25.92 35.03
N LEU A 155 4.54 25.84 34.29
CA LEU A 155 3.69 24.65 34.20
C LEU A 155 3.83 24.06 32.80
N ARG A 156 4.36 22.84 32.70
CA ARG A 156 4.51 22.12 31.42
C ARG A 156 3.48 21.00 31.28
N SER A 157 2.68 21.06 30.23
CA SER A 157 1.75 19.99 29.91
C SER A 157 2.34 18.96 28.96
N TYR A 158 2.17 17.69 29.29
CA TYR A 158 2.46 16.56 28.39
C TYR A 158 1.21 16.04 27.68
N ASN A 159 0.02 16.37 28.19
CA ASN A 159 -1.26 16.05 27.59
C ASN A 159 -2.19 17.29 27.55
N GLN A 160 -3.50 17.12 27.65
CA GLN A 160 -4.49 18.18 27.47
C GLN A 160 -4.75 18.97 28.77
N ILE A 161 -4.66 20.31 28.71
CA ILE A 161 -5.11 21.21 29.80
C ILE A 161 -6.50 21.74 29.51
N ILE A 162 -7.35 21.83 30.52
CA ILE A 162 -8.65 22.49 30.47
C ILE A 162 -8.63 23.69 31.41
N ILE A 163 -8.79 24.90 30.86
CA ILE A 163 -8.88 26.15 31.62
C ILE A 163 -10.35 26.56 31.77
N VAL A 164 -10.76 26.82 33.01
CA VAL A 164 -12.12 27.22 33.38
C VAL A 164 -12.06 28.43 34.31
N ASN A 165 -12.99 29.38 34.15
CA ASN A 165 -13.12 30.60 34.97
C ASN A 165 -11.88 31.51 35.01
N GLY A 166 -10.98 31.36 34.04
CA GLY A 166 -9.84 32.24 33.84
C GLY A 166 -8.52 31.69 34.39
N MET A 167 -7.45 32.28 33.90
CA MET A 167 -6.09 32.00 34.33
C MET A 167 -5.32 33.31 34.46
N ARG A 168 -4.58 33.47 35.56
CA ARG A 168 -3.72 34.63 35.77
C ARG A 168 -2.26 34.20 35.78
N LEU A 169 -1.44 34.79 34.91
CA LEU A 169 0.01 34.63 34.92
C LEU A 169 0.62 35.70 35.82
N ASP A 170 1.55 35.30 36.68
CA ASP A 170 2.33 36.18 37.56
C ASP A 170 3.82 35.90 37.35
N GLU A 171 4.35 36.42 36.25
CA GLU A 171 5.67 36.12 35.66
C GLU A 171 5.86 34.63 35.31
N GLY A 172 4.80 33.83 35.39
CA GLY A 172 4.80 32.40 35.09
C GLY A 172 4.80 32.06 33.60
N ILE A 173 5.16 30.81 33.32
CA ILE A 173 5.15 30.24 31.96
C ILE A 173 4.13 29.11 31.91
N LEU A 174 3.14 29.24 31.05
CA LEU A 174 2.18 28.20 30.74
C LEU A 174 2.57 27.53 29.41
N GLU A 175 3.08 26.31 29.44
CA GLU A 175 3.51 25.56 28.25
C GLU A 175 2.57 24.36 28.00
N PHE A 176 1.81 24.35 26.90
CA PHE A 176 1.03 23.16 26.51
C PHE A 176 0.78 23.03 25.01
N ALA A 177 0.64 21.77 24.57
CA ALA A 177 0.42 21.40 23.16
C ALA A 177 -1.05 21.19 22.79
N ARG A 178 -1.90 20.83 23.76
CA ARG A 178 -3.33 20.56 23.58
C ARG A 178 -4.10 21.14 24.75
N GLY A 179 -5.25 21.75 24.49
CA GLY A 179 -6.09 22.21 25.58
C GLY A 179 -7.45 22.74 25.16
N PHE A 180 -8.33 22.90 26.15
CA PHE A 180 -9.60 23.57 26.00
C PHE A 180 -9.64 24.79 26.91
N ILE A 181 -10.09 25.92 26.38
CA ILE A 181 -10.34 27.13 27.16
C ILE A 181 -11.84 27.40 27.10
N TYR A 182 -12.53 27.34 28.25
CA TYR A 182 -13.97 27.56 28.28
C TYR A 182 -14.32 29.05 28.20
N ALA A 183 -15.45 29.38 27.57
CA ALA A 183 -15.93 30.75 27.41
C ALA A 183 -15.93 31.54 28.74
N GLY A 184 -15.34 32.75 28.70
CA GLY A 184 -15.16 33.61 29.88
C GLY A 184 -13.91 33.29 30.71
N SER A 185 -13.01 32.43 30.21
CA SER A 185 -11.74 32.12 30.84
C SER A 185 -10.59 32.90 30.20
N ASP A 186 -10.50 34.18 30.52
CA ASP A 186 -9.44 35.06 30.03
C ASP A 186 -8.05 34.63 30.54
N ILE A 187 -7.01 34.90 29.74
CA ILE A 187 -5.61 34.75 30.16
C ILE A 187 -5.08 36.15 30.44
N LEU A 188 -4.89 36.44 31.72
CA LEU A 188 -4.58 37.79 32.23
C LEU A 188 -3.28 37.78 33.04
N GLY A 189 -2.84 38.97 33.47
CA GLY A 189 -1.63 39.16 34.25
C GLY A 189 -0.41 39.41 33.37
N SER A 190 0.77 39.05 33.87
CA SER A 190 2.05 39.23 33.19
C SER A 190 2.75 37.89 33.11
N GLY A 191 3.18 37.46 31.94
CA GLY A 191 3.83 36.17 31.76
C GLY A 191 3.73 35.65 30.34
N GLU A 192 4.17 34.41 30.15
CA GLU A 192 4.27 33.79 28.82
C GLU A 192 3.36 32.58 28.68
N TRP A 193 2.58 32.56 27.60
CA TRP A 193 1.86 31.40 27.14
C TRP A 193 2.61 30.79 25.93
N GLN A 194 3.26 29.66 26.18
CA GLN A 194 4.08 28.94 25.21
C GLN A 194 3.28 27.81 24.56
N LEU A 195 3.07 27.94 23.26
CA LEU A 195 2.32 27.00 22.43
C LEU A 195 3.28 26.04 21.74
N LYS A 196 3.42 24.82 22.27
CA LYS A 196 4.45 23.87 21.81
C LYS A 196 3.84 22.72 21.02
N SER A 197 4.38 22.44 19.83
CA SER A 197 4.12 21.17 19.12
C SER A 197 5.13 20.11 19.56
N SER A 198 4.70 18.87 19.78
CA SER A 198 5.57 17.77 20.24
C SER A 198 6.05 16.81 19.14
N ARG A 199 5.69 16.97 17.86
CA ARG A 199 6.17 16.12 16.73
C ARG A 199 6.10 16.79 15.35
N PRO A 200 6.99 16.44 14.40
CA PRO A 200 6.96 16.94 13.03
C PRO A 200 5.95 16.17 12.16
N GLU A 201 5.29 16.94 11.31
CA GLU A 201 4.71 16.60 10.00
C GLU A 201 4.18 15.18 9.75
N SER A 202 2.84 15.05 9.74
CA SER A 202 2.02 14.17 8.87
C SER A 202 0.84 13.55 9.63
N SER A 203 -0.36 13.63 9.02
CA SER A 203 -1.67 13.08 9.42
C SER A 203 -2.51 13.89 10.42
N ASP A 204 -3.59 14.50 9.89
CA ASP A 204 -4.95 14.80 10.42
C ASP A 204 -5.24 15.20 11.88
N PHE A 205 -4.25 15.31 12.75
CA PHE A 205 -4.40 15.82 14.10
C PHE A 205 -3.70 17.16 14.22
N GLN A 206 -4.37 18.22 13.74
CA GLN A 206 -4.03 19.58 14.15
C GLN A 206 -4.04 19.62 15.69
N TYR A 207 -2.94 20.06 16.31
CA TYR A 207 -2.89 20.34 17.74
C TYR A 207 -3.73 21.59 17.99
N ARG A 208 -5.01 21.36 18.29
CA ARG A 208 -6.01 22.41 18.44
C ARG A 208 -6.13 22.78 19.90
N ILE A 209 -5.92 24.06 20.19
CA ILE A 209 -6.47 24.67 21.40
C ILE A 209 -7.89 25.06 21.04
N LEU A 210 -8.84 24.35 21.64
CA LEU A 210 -10.26 24.52 21.36
C LEU A 210 -10.86 25.49 22.37
N PHE A 211 -11.31 26.64 21.89
CA PHE A 211 -12.15 27.52 22.70
C PHE A 211 -13.60 26.99 22.68
N HIS A 212 -14.13 26.62 23.84
CA HIS A 212 -15.49 26.05 23.97
C HIS A 212 -16.50 27.16 24.30
N GLU A 213 -17.45 27.38 23.40
CA GLU A 213 -18.18 28.65 23.30
C GLU A 213 -19.53 28.74 24.03
N GLN A 214 -19.90 29.99 24.32
CA GLN A 214 -21.27 30.50 24.22
C GLN A 214 -21.25 31.72 23.28
N ALA A 215 -22.23 31.85 22.38
CA ALA A 215 -22.28 32.92 21.38
C ALA A 215 -22.09 34.33 22.00
N GLY A 216 -21.21 35.14 21.40
CA GLY A 216 -20.91 36.51 21.84
C GLY A 216 -19.93 36.64 23.01
N LYS A 217 -19.19 35.58 23.35
CA LYS A 217 -18.10 35.63 24.34
C LYS A 217 -16.74 35.71 23.66
N GLU A 218 -15.84 36.46 24.27
CA GLU A 218 -14.46 36.65 23.81
C GLU A 218 -13.51 35.82 24.70
N LEU A 219 -12.38 35.40 24.12
CA LEU A 219 -11.19 35.00 24.87
C LEU A 219 -10.23 36.18 24.84
N LEU A 220 -10.03 36.84 25.98
CA LEU A 220 -9.08 37.93 26.07
C LEU A 220 -7.68 37.41 26.42
N ILE A 221 -6.70 37.79 25.58
CA ILE A 221 -5.28 37.74 25.91
C ILE A 221 -4.91 39.13 26.42
N GLY A 222 -4.59 39.22 27.71
CA GLY A 222 -4.32 40.48 28.38
C GLY A 222 -3.10 41.27 27.83
N PRO A 223 -3.01 42.57 28.10
CA PRO A 223 -2.01 43.46 27.49
C PRO A 223 -0.55 43.14 27.84
N ASP A 224 -0.31 42.53 28.99
CA ASP A 224 1.03 42.15 29.45
C ASP A 224 1.32 40.65 29.27
N VAL A 225 0.45 39.94 28.53
CA VAL A 225 0.63 38.51 28.20
C VAL A 225 1.34 38.38 26.85
N ILE A 226 2.36 37.52 26.82
CA ILE A 226 3.09 37.15 25.62
C ILE A 226 2.63 35.75 25.21
N VAL A 227 2.11 35.60 23.99
CA VAL A 227 1.85 34.30 23.37
C VAL A 227 2.98 34.00 22.40
N ARG A 228 3.67 32.89 22.62
CA ARG A 228 4.83 32.48 21.81
C ARG A 228 4.59 31.12 21.18
N SER A 229 4.83 31.02 19.88
CA SER A 229 4.95 29.72 19.21
C SER A 229 6.27 29.06 19.60
N MET A 230 6.22 27.79 20.00
CA MET A 230 7.36 26.98 20.43
C MET A 230 7.40 25.65 19.65
N GLY A 231 7.20 25.68 18.33
CA GLY A 231 7.26 24.50 17.45
C GLY A 231 6.67 24.71 16.06
N GLU A 232 6.72 23.66 15.23
CA GLU A 232 6.41 23.74 13.78
C GLU A 232 4.93 24.04 13.46
N SER A 233 3.97 23.76 14.36
CA SER A 233 2.54 24.04 14.07
C SER A 233 1.70 24.25 15.33
N VAL A 234 0.99 25.38 15.38
CA VAL A 234 0.13 25.87 16.45
C VAL A 234 -1.20 26.32 15.87
N VAL A 235 -2.31 25.81 16.42
CA VAL A 235 -3.66 26.13 15.96
C VAL A 235 -4.55 26.55 17.14
N LEU A 236 -4.95 27.83 17.15
CA LEU A 236 -6.00 28.38 18.01
C LEU A 236 -7.31 28.38 17.21
N SER A 237 -8.08 27.31 17.32
CA SER A 237 -9.26 27.11 16.46
C SER A 237 -10.49 26.79 17.29
N LEU A 238 -11.65 27.10 16.74
CA LEU A 238 -12.93 26.71 17.29
C LEU A 238 -13.26 25.26 16.89
N PRO A 239 -14.05 24.52 17.69
CA PRO A 239 -14.41 23.17 17.34
C PRO A 239 -15.14 23.14 15.98
N ALA A 240 -14.68 22.28 15.07
CA ALA A 240 -15.21 22.13 13.70
C ALA A 240 -16.71 21.76 13.60
N TYR A 241 -17.40 21.59 14.73
CA TYR A 241 -18.82 21.29 14.83
C TYR A 241 -19.72 22.52 14.92
N PHE A 242 -19.17 23.73 15.02
CA PHE A 242 -19.96 24.97 15.09
C PHE A 242 -19.98 25.68 13.74
N THR A 243 -21.19 25.96 13.23
CA THR A 243 -21.40 26.80 12.05
C THR A 243 -21.00 28.24 12.35
N GLU A 244 -20.50 28.98 11.34
CA GLU A 244 -19.96 30.37 11.39
C GLU A 244 -20.82 31.40 12.16
N SER A 245 -22.10 31.11 12.39
CA SER A 245 -23.06 32.01 13.04
C SER A 245 -23.00 32.09 14.57
N ASN A 246 -22.20 31.25 15.24
CA ASN A 246 -22.13 31.22 16.71
C ASN A 246 -20.73 31.46 17.30
N SER A 247 -19.71 31.79 16.50
CA SER A 247 -18.34 31.82 16.97
C SER A 247 -17.95 33.02 17.86
N GLY A 248 -17.26 32.72 18.96
CA GLY A 248 -16.52 33.64 19.80
C GLY A 248 -15.25 34.13 19.11
N THR A 249 -14.63 35.16 19.68
CA THR A 249 -13.48 35.84 19.07
C THR A 249 -12.30 35.82 20.04
N VAL A 250 -11.14 35.42 19.54
CA VAL A 250 -9.88 35.61 20.26
C VAL A 250 -9.48 37.07 20.10
N VAL A 251 -9.34 37.77 21.22
CA VAL A 251 -8.96 39.18 21.26
C VAL A 251 -7.56 39.27 21.82
N ASN A 252 -6.60 39.67 20.98
CA ASN A 252 -5.24 39.94 21.43
C ASN A 252 -5.09 41.40 21.84
N GLN A 253 -4.82 41.68 23.12
CA GLN A 253 -4.34 42.98 23.58
C GLN A 253 -2.84 42.99 23.93
N GLY A 254 -2.24 41.81 24.04
CA GLY A 254 -0.83 41.62 24.35
C GLY A 254 0.05 41.46 23.12
N GLN A 255 0.98 40.51 23.18
CA GLN A 255 1.91 40.23 22.09
C GLN A 255 1.75 38.79 21.60
N ILE A 256 1.58 38.60 20.29
CA ILE A 256 1.71 37.30 19.63
C ILE A 256 3.00 37.28 18.84
N LEU A 257 3.89 36.35 19.19
CA LEU A 257 5.22 36.22 18.62
C LEU A 257 5.31 34.90 17.83
N ALA A 258 5.16 35.02 16.51
CA ALA A 258 5.47 33.98 15.52
C ALA A 258 6.92 34.20 15.06
N GLU A 259 7.85 33.65 15.85
CA GLU A 259 9.30 33.80 15.63
C GLU A 259 10.02 32.44 15.56
N THR A 260 9.28 31.35 15.35
CA THR A 260 9.85 30.01 15.13
C THR A 260 10.47 29.94 13.73
N ASP A 261 11.41 29.05 13.48
CA ASP A 261 11.94 28.85 12.13
C ASP A 261 11.01 27.89 11.38
N GLY A 262 10.32 28.37 10.34
CA GLY A 262 9.39 27.58 9.52
C GLY A 262 8.13 27.08 10.25
N GLY A 263 7.75 27.70 11.36
CA GLY A 263 6.56 27.37 12.12
C GLY A 263 5.26 27.86 11.47
N TYR A 264 4.15 27.23 11.87
CA TYR A 264 2.80 27.55 11.40
C TYR A 264 1.94 28.00 12.58
N PHE A 265 1.31 29.17 12.51
CA PHE A 265 0.41 29.71 13.53
C PHE A 265 -0.94 30.03 12.90
N HIS A 266 -2.04 29.43 13.38
CA HIS A 266 -3.38 29.69 12.84
C HIS A 266 -4.39 30.12 13.91
N ILE A 267 -5.20 31.15 13.62
CA ILE A 267 -6.31 31.62 14.47
C ILE A 267 -7.60 31.74 13.67
N SER A 268 -8.64 30.97 14.01
CA SER A 268 -9.87 30.93 13.19
C SER A 268 -10.68 32.23 13.18
N ASP A 269 -10.96 32.79 14.36
CA ASP A 269 -11.78 33.99 14.55
C ASP A 269 -11.05 34.98 15.46
N PHE A 270 -10.57 36.07 14.89
CA PHE A 270 -9.52 36.88 15.52
C PHE A 270 -9.79 38.39 15.43
N ARG A 271 -9.47 39.09 16.51
CA ARG A 271 -9.33 40.54 16.54
C ARG A 271 -8.00 40.88 17.21
N ASN A 272 -7.19 41.67 16.53
CA ASN A 272 -5.91 42.11 17.06
C ASN A 272 -5.98 43.58 17.46
N GLU A 273 -5.81 43.84 18.75
CA GLU A 273 -5.67 45.16 19.36
C GLU A 273 -4.25 45.41 19.89
N GLY A 274 -3.44 44.35 19.98
CA GLY A 274 -2.04 44.37 20.40
C GLY A 274 -1.06 44.24 19.24
N LEU A 275 0.10 43.63 19.53
CA LEU A 275 1.18 43.40 18.57
C LEU A 275 1.16 41.96 18.07
N ILE A 276 1.29 41.79 16.75
CA ILE A 276 1.71 40.53 16.12
C ILE A 276 3.09 40.75 15.50
N ARG A 277 4.03 39.87 15.76
CA ARG A 277 5.32 39.84 15.06
C ARG A 277 5.51 38.50 14.38
N ILE A 278 5.92 38.54 13.11
CA ILE A 278 6.12 37.37 12.24
C ILE A 278 7.51 37.50 11.61
N THR A 279 8.37 36.50 11.77
CA THR A 279 9.77 36.50 11.28
C THR A 279 10.28 35.08 11.04
N ASN A 280 11.54 34.92 10.62
CA ASN A 280 12.24 33.62 10.51
C ASN A 280 11.52 32.55 9.66
N GLY A 281 10.80 32.90 8.59
CA GLY A 281 10.10 31.88 7.80
C GLY A 281 8.75 31.43 8.36
N ASP A 282 8.31 31.98 9.50
CA ASP A 282 7.01 31.61 10.10
C ASP A 282 5.84 32.00 9.19
N TYR A 283 4.88 31.08 9.10
CA TYR A 283 3.59 31.25 8.47
C TYR A 283 2.52 31.55 9.51
N PHE A 284 1.93 32.75 9.47
CA PHE A 284 0.82 33.16 10.32
C PHE A 284 -0.47 33.24 9.52
N SER A 285 -1.56 32.64 9.98
CA SER A 285 -2.86 32.66 9.32
C SER A 285 -3.96 33.05 10.30
N ALA A 286 -4.80 34.02 9.94
CA ALA A 286 -5.92 34.39 10.80
C ALA A 286 -7.17 34.87 10.05
N GLY A 287 -8.33 34.49 10.60
CA GLY A 287 -9.65 34.93 10.16
C GLY A 287 -10.07 36.14 10.94
N PHE A 288 -9.92 37.32 10.35
CA PHE A 288 -10.16 38.56 11.04
C PHE A 288 -11.64 38.94 11.04
N LYS A 289 -12.15 39.29 12.23
CA LYS A 289 -13.47 39.90 12.43
C LYS A 289 -13.29 41.36 12.87
N GLY A 290 -12.83 42.20 11.93
CA GLY A 290 -12.52 43.61 12.19
C GLY A 290 -11.03 43.89 12.28
N ALA A 291 -10.60 44.54 13.36
CA ALA A 291 -9.27 45.13 13.49
C ALA A 291 -8.11 44.13 13.34
N VAL A 292 -7.15 44.46 12.46
CA VAL A 292 -5.86 43.77 12.30
C VAL A 292 -4.78 44.34 13.23
N GLY A 293 -5.00 45.53 13.82
CA GLY A 293 -4.10 46.12 14.82
C GLY A 293 -2.67 46.35 14.30
N GLN A 294 -1.68 46.25 15.20
CA GLN A 294 -0.27 46.41 14.84
C GLN A 294 0.33 45.06 14.41
N VAL A 295 0.97 45.04 13.24
CA VAL A 295 1.69 43.87 12.72
C VAL A 295 3.09 44.25 12.28
N GLU A 296 4.08 43.52 12.78
CA GLU A 296 5.48 43.57 12.36
C GLU A 296 5.80 42.33 11.52
N LEU A 297 5.59 42.44 10.20
CA LEU A 297 5.94 41.41 9.23
C LEU A 297 7.40 41.61 8.77
N GLN A 298 8.32 40.85 9.36
CA GLN A 298 9.76 40.95 9.14
C GLN A 298 10.22 40.02 8.00
N PRO A 299 11.47 40.15 7.50
CA PRO A 299 11.99 39.28 6.44
C PRO A 299 11.83 37.78 6.76
N GLY A 300 11.42 37.02 5.75
CA GLY A 300 11.05 35.62 5.82
C GLY A 300 9.61 35.36 6.30
N GLY A 301 8.92 36.33 6.89
CA GLY A 301 7.58 36.12 7.43
C GLY A 301 6.49 36.05 6.37
N GLU A 302 5.54 35.12 6.52
CA GLU A 302 4.35 35.02 5.69
C GLU A 302 3.07 35.20 6.53
N MET A 303 2.15 36.05 6.07
CA MET A 303 0.86 36.27 6.72
C MET A 303 -0.30 35.98 5.76
N THR A 304 -1.23 35.10 6.13
CA THR A 304 -2.50 34.89 5.44
C THR A 304 -3.67 35.46 6.23
N VAL A 305 -4.51 36.24 5.57
CA VAL A 305 -5.65 36.94 6.15
C VAL A 305 -6.92 36.51 5.42
N TYR A 306 -7.92 36.03 6.15
CA TYR A 306 -9.27 35.76 5.64
C TYR A 306 -10.34 36.41 6.51
N GLY A 307 -11.62 36.23 6.17
CA GLY A 307 -12.74 36.87 6.85
C GLY A 307 -12.97 38.33 6.39
N SER A 308 -13.15 39.24 7.34
CA SER A 308 -13.51 40.66 7.13
C SER A 308 -12.47 41.61 7.77
N PRO A 309 -11.22 41.65 7.26
CA PRO A 309 -10.13 42.42 7.87
C PRO A 309 -10.30 43.93 7.71
N HIS A 310 -10.00 44.66 8.79
CA HIS A 310 -9.84 46.11 8.80
C HIS A 310 -8.43 46.49 9.27
N PHE A 311 -7.62 47.04 8.36
CA PHE A 311 -6.27 47.52 8.66
C PHE A 311 -6.36 48.95 9.23
N ASP A 312 -6.42 49.05 10.55
CA ASP A 312 -6.52 50.32 11.29
C ASP A 312 -5.22 51.14 11.27
N LEU A 313 -4.08 50.45 11.22
CA LEU A 313 -2.73 51.04 11.31
C LEU A 313 -1.96 50.83 10.01
N SER A 314 -0.87 51.58 9.84
CA SER A 314 0.03 51.40 8.70
C SER A 314 0.62 49.99 8.74
N PHE A 315 0.45 49.25 7.64
CA PHE A 315 0.96 47.89 7.46
C PHE A 315 1.99 47.89 6.33
N THR A 316 3.15 47.29 6.56
CA THR A 316 4.26 47.29 5.60
C THR A 316 4.66 45.86 5.26
N VAL A 317 4.77 45.55 3.96
CA VAL A 317 5.32 44.31 3.43
C VAL A 317 6.73 44.61 2.90
N GLY A 318 7.72 44.26 3.70
CA GLY A 318 9.15 44.52 3.46
C GLY A 318 9.83 43.48 2.57
N PHE A 319 11.16 43.57 2.46
CA PHE A 319 11.98 42.59 1.75
C PHE A 319 11.78 41.17 2.31
N ASP A 320 11.57 40.19 1.43
CA ASP A 320 11.40 38.76 1.75
C ASP A 320 10.19 38.46 2.64
N ALA A 321 9.21 39.36 2.67
CA ALA A 321 7.95 39.19 3.40
C ALA A 321 6.78 38.98 2.43
N SER A 322 5.83 38.13 2.82
CA SER A 322 4.66 37.79 2.01
C SER A 322 3.35 38.03 2.76
N LEU A 323 2.40 38.70 2.10
CA LEU A 323 1.02 38.87 2.59
C LEU A 323 0.05 38.22 1.61
N ILE A 324 -0.76 37.28 2.08
CA ILE A 324 -1.83 36.64 1.32
C ILE A 324 -3.17 37.16 1.85
N LEU A 325 -3.87 37.94 1.04
CA LEU A 325 -5.21 38.44 1.33
C LEU A 325 -6.25 37.57 0.63
N ASN A 326 -7.11 36.93 1.42
CA ASN A 326 -8.22 36.10 0.97
C ASN A 326 -9.50 36.48 1.73
N ALA A 327 -9.89 37.74 1.61
CA ALA A 327 -11.05 38.28 2.30
C ALA A 327 -12.36 37.66 1.77
N GLU A 328 -13.25 37.29 2.70
CA GLU A 328 -14.58 36.73 2.41
C GLU A 328 -15.63 37.83 2.24
N THR A 329 -15.41 38.96 2.93
CA THR A 329 -16.14 40.21 2.70
C THR A 329 -15.13 41.34 2.45
N GLN A 330 -15.62 42.49 1.99
CA GLN A 330 -14.78 43.61 1.59
C GLN A 330 -13.72 43.96 2.66
N ALA A 331 -12.45 43.71 2.33
CA ALA A 331 -11.33 44.19 3.12
C ALA A 331 -11.30 45.73 3.10
N THR A 332 -10.93 46.33 4.24
CA THR A 332 -10.82 47.79 4.35
C THR A 332 -9.51 48.20 5.02
N ALA A 333 -8.99 49.36 4.66
CA ALA A 333 -7.78 49.91 5.26
C ALA A 333 -7.92 51.41 5.46
N SER A 334 -7.50 51.92 6.62
CA SER A 334 -7.54 53.35 6.95
C SER A 334 -6.49 54.16 6.19
N GLN A 335 -5.43 53.49 5.74
CA GLN A 335 -4.37 54.03 4.88
C GLN A 335 -3.96 52.97 3.86
N PRO A 336 -3.31 53.33 2.74
CA PRO A 336 -2.74 52.35 1.82
C PRO A 336 -1.76 51.40 2.53
N LEU A 337 -1.76 50.13 2.13
CA LEU A 337 -0.71 49.19 2.52
C LEU A 337 0.60 49.61 1.87
N ASN A 338 1.70 49.60 2.61
CA ASN A 338 3.02 49.93 2.08
C ASN A 338 3.70 48.66 1.56
N LEU A 339 4.09 48.64 0.29
CA LEU A 339 4.83 47.54 -0.33
C LEU A 339 6.25 48.00 -0.71
N GLU A 340 7.25 47.43 -0.07
CA GLU A 340 8.65 47.77 -0.32
C GLU A 340 9.29 46.84 -1.36
N SER A 341 10.52 47.16 -1.79
CA SER A 341 11.24 46.33 -2.75
C SER A 341 11.58 44.96 -2.15
N GLY A 342 11.22 43.89 -2.87
CA GLY A 342 11.43 42.50 -2.44
C GLY A 342 10.30 41.92 -1.58
N GLY A 343 9.24 42.69 -1.30
CA GLY A 343 8.03 42.18 -0.68
C GLY A 343 7.00 41.69 -1.69
N THR A 344 6.09 40.83 -1.25
CA THR A 344 5.08 40.19 -2.10
C THR A 344 3.68 40.25 -1.48
N ILE A 345 2.68 40.64 -2.27
CA ILE A 345 1.26 40.60 -1.88
C ILE A 345 0.49 39.70 -2.83
N TYR A 346 -0.22 38.70 -2.31
CA TYR A 346 -1.16 37.86 -3.05
C TYR A 346 -2.60 38.29 -2.77
N LEU A 347 -3.35 38.64 -3.80
CA LEU A 347 -4.79 38.88 -3.74
C LEU A 347 -5.51 37.64 -4.25
N ARG A 348 -6.27 36.96 -3.38
CA ARG A 348 -6.97 35.70 -3.67
C ARG A 348 -8.47 35.87 -3.95
N SER A 349 -9.04 37.02 -3.59
CA SER A 349 -10.45 37.36 -3.85
C SER A 349 -10.59 38.84 -4.25
N PRO A 350 -11.54 39.22 -5.12
CA PRO A 350 -11.80 40.62 -5.45
C PRO A 350 -12.12 41.48 -4.22
N GLU A 351 -12.72 40.89 -3.18
CA GLU A 351 -12.98 41.50 -1.89
C GLU A 351 -11.69 41.90 -1.15
N SER A 352 -10.55 41.32 -1.53
CA SER A 352 -9.22 41.64 -0.99
C SER A 352 -8.57 42.89 -1.58
N ILE A 353 -9.18 43.51 -2.61
CA ILE A 353 -8.60 44.68 -3.27
C ILE A 353 -8.57 45.87 -2.29
N LEU A 354 -7.35 46.25 -1.90
CA LEU A 354 -7.04 47.38 -1.03
C LEU A 354 -6.11 48.38 -1.73
N PRO A 355 -6.13 49.67 -1.35
CA PRO A 355 -5.12 50.62 -1.81
C PRO A 355 -3.71 50.17 -1.39
N ILE A 356 -2.78 50.10 -2.35
CA ILE A 356 -1.37 49.73 -2.13
C ILE A 356 -0.49 50.89 -2.62
N ALA A 357 0.38 51.38 -1.74
CA ALA A 357 1.44 52.33 -2.05
C ALA A 357 2.78 51.58 -2.10
N SER A 358 3.39 51.50 -3.28
CA SER A 358 4.58 50.69 -3.52
C SER A 358 5.82 51.52 -3.85
N THR A 359 6.97 51.12 -3.33
CA THR A 359 8.30 51.56 -3.78
C THR A 359 9.06 50.46 -4.56
N GLY A 360 8.41 49.33 -4.86
CA GLY A 360 8.95 48.11 -5.47
C GLY A 360 8.08 46.88 -5.13
N GLY A 361 8.61 45.68 -5.37
CA GLY A 361 7.94 44.43 -4.99
C GLY A 361 6.93 43.93 -6.02
N GLU A 362 6.19 42.88 -5.64
CA GLU A 362 5.29 42.14 -6.53
C GLU A 362 3.88 42.02 -5.93
N VAL A 363 2.87 42.20 -6.78
CA VAL A 363 1.46 41.96 -6.45
C VAL A 363 0.91 40.87 -7.36
N TYR A 364 0.60 39.71 -6.80
CA TYR A 364 0.02 38.58 -7.51
C TYR A 364 -1.51 38.60 -7.40
N LEU A 365 -2.18 38.56 -8.54
CA LEU A 365 -3.61 38.42 -8.65
C LEU A 365 -3.95 36.94 -8.92
N ASN A 366 -4.29 36.21 -7.86
CA ASN A 366 -4.48 34.75 -7.89
C ASN A 366 -5.90 34.37 -7.46
N PHE A 367 -6.87 34.85 -8.23
CA PHE A 367 -8.29 34.56 -8.02
C PHE A 367 -8.60 33.15 -8.51
N ASN A 368 -8.90 32.22 -7.61
CA ASN A 368 -9.16 30.82 -7.94
C ASN A 368 -10.29 30.66 -8.98
N SER A 369 -10.20 29.63 -9.83
CA SER A 369 -11.17 29.35 -10.90
C SER A 369 -12.59 29.00 -10.42
N THR A 370 -12.76 28.65 -9.13
CA THR A 370 -14.05 28.42 -8.49
C THR A 370 -14.59 29.65 -7.76
N GLY A 371 -13.79 30.72 -7.65
CA GLY A 371 -14.16 32.00 -7.04
C GLY A 371 -14.52 33.05 -8.10
N PRO A 372 -14.95 34.26 -7.67
CA PRO A 372 -15.21 35.35 -8.61
C PRO A 372 -13.92 35.76 -9.35
N ALA A 373 -13.95 35.68 -10.69
CA ALA A 373 -12.89 36.16 -11.56
C ALA A 373 -12.69 37.68 -11.41
N ILE A 374 -11.46 38.18 -11.60
CA ILE A 374 -11.25 39.62 -11.69
C ILE A 374 -11.80 40.13 -13.01
N THR A 375 -12.59 41.20 -12.95
CA THR A 375 -13.17 41.79 -14.16
C THR A 375 -12.23 42.77 -14.84
N ALA A 376 -12.42 43.01 -16.14
CA ALA A 376 -11.70 44.05 -16.88
C ALA A 376 -11.80 45.43 -16.22
N THR A 377 -12.99 45.77 -15.68
CA THR A 377 -13.21 47.01 -14.93
C THR A 377 -12.40 47.04 -13.63
N GLN A 378 -12.35 45.94 -12.86
CA GLN A 378 -11.56 45.87 -11.63
C GLN A 378 -10.07 45.96 -11.91
N LEU A 379 -9.58 45.23 -12.92
CA LEU A 379 -8.17 45.20 -13.30
C LEU A 379 -7.65 46.58 -13.72
N SER A 380 -8.45 47.33 -14.49
CA SER A 380 -8.09 48.68 -14.97
C SER A 380 -8.18 49.76 -13.89
N THR A 381 -8.82 49.48 -12.75
CA THR A 381 -9.04 50.43 -11.65
C THR A 381 -8.34 50.02 -10.35
N LEU A 382 -7.43 49.04 -10.40
CA LEU A 382 -6.69 48.59 -9.22
C LEU A 382 -6.00 49.77 -8.53
N PRO A 383 -6.24 49.99 -7.22
CA PRO A 383 -5.69 51.11 -6.48
C PRO A 383 -4.22 50.87 -6.06
N ILE A 384 -3.38 50.45 -6.99
CA ILE A 384 -1.95 50.19 -6.79
C ILE A 384 -1.18 51.38 -7.37
N THR A 385 -0.41 52.05 -6.52
CA THR A 385 0.42 53.21 -6.91
C THR A 385 1.90 52.90 -6.71
N GLY A 386 2.76 53.47 -7.54
CA GLY A 386 4.22 53.29 -7.43
C GLY A 386 4.82 52.32 -8.47
N THR A 387 5.85 51.59 -8.07
CA THR A 387 6.70 50.80 -9.01
C THR A 387 6.59 49.28 -8.84
N ALA A 388 5.58 48.78 -8.13
CA ALA A 388 5.32 47.34 -8.02
C ALA A 388 5.05 46.72 -9.40
N GLN A 389 5.51 45.49 -9.58
CA GLN A 389 5.07 44.64 -10.68
C GLN A 389 3.73 44.01 -10.30
N VAL A 390 2.74 44.04 -11.20
CA VAL A 390 1.42 43.43 -10.99
C VAL A 390 1.31 42.20 -11.89
N LEU A 391 1.15 41.02 -11.30
CA LEU A 391 1.24 39.74 -12.00
C LEU A 391 -0.11 39.02 -11.97
N LEU A 392 -0.68 38.79 -13.16
CA LEU A 392 -1.80 37.89 -13.40
C LEU A 392 -1.23 36.64 -14.07
N THR A 393 -0.52 35.78 -13.34
CA THR A 393 0.34 34.75 -13.97
C THR A 393 0.12 33.33 -13.43
N SER A 394 -1.10 32.97 -13.00
CA SER A 394 -1.40 31.63 -12.50
C SER A 394 -2.34 30.86 -13.42
N THR A 395 -2.14 29.54 -13.51
CA THR A 395 -3.04 28.60 -14.19
C THR A 395 -4.45 28.58 -13.60
N TYR A 396 -4.64 29.12 -12.39
CA TYR A 396 -5.94 29.18 -11.73
C TYR A 396 -6.57 30.57 -11.73
N THR A 397 -5.84 31.63 -12.15
CA THR A 397 -6.36 33.00 -12.15
C THR A 397 -7.48 33.14 -13.17
N GLY A 398 -8.70 33.46 -12.71
CA GLY A 398 -9.83 33.82 -13.55
C GLY A 398 -9.86 35.30 -13.94
N PHE A 399 -10.09 35.58 -15.22
CA PHE A 399 -10.26 36.92 -15.78
C PHE A 399 -11.55 37.02 -16.62
N ASP A 400 -12.48 37.89 -16.24
CA ASP A 400 -13.74 38.13 -16.96
C ASP A 400 -13.69 39.46 -17.74
N MET A 401 -13.92 39.41 -19.06
CA MET A 401 -13.92 40.59 -19.92
C MET A 401 -15.27 41.32 -19.95
N GLU A 402 -16.25 40.88 -19.16
CA GLU A 402 -17.57 41.50 -18.98
C GLU A 402 -18.35 41.62 -20.30
N SER A 403 -18.19 40.63 -21.19
CA SER A 403 -18.72 40.63 -22.57
C SER A 403 -18.20 41.77 -23.47
N GLY A 404 -17.19 42.52 -23.01
CA GLY A 404 -16.58 43.64 -23.72
C GLY A 404 -15.38 43.23 -24.58
N VAL A 405 -14.69 44.24 -25.13
CA VAL A 405 -13.39 44.06 -25.80
C VAL A 405 -12.29 44.52 -24.84
N PHE A 406 -11.34 43.65 -24.53
CA PHE A 406 -10.21 43.94 -23.66
C PHE A 406 -8.90 43.88 -24.44
N ASP A 407 -8.20 45.01 -24.54
CA ASP A 407 -6.85 45.08 -25.09
C ASP A 407 -5.82 45.07 -23.96
N TYR A 408 -5.17 43.93 -23.73
CA TYR A 408 -4.18 43.81 -22.64
C TYR A 408 -2.92 44.66 -22.89
N SER A 409 -2.69 45.14 -24.12
CA SER A 409 -1.62 46.11 -24.39
C SER A 409 -1.91 47.52 -23.87
N SER A 410 -3.14 47.77 -23.43
CA SER A 410 -3.53 49.00 -22.73
C SER A 410 -3.14 49.02 -21.25
N LEU A 411 -2.75 47.88 -20.68
CA LEU A 411 -2.30 47.80 -19.29
C LEU A 411 -0.97 48.54 -19.10
N PRO A 412 -0.73 49.12 -17.91
CA PRO A 412 0.56 49.73 -17.59
C PRO A 412 1.72 48.76 -17.78
N SER A 413 2.91 49.26 -18.14
CA SER A 413 4.08 48.42 -18.47
C SER A 413 4.59 47.54 -17.32
N ASN A 414 4.22 47.84 -16.08
CA ASN A 414 4.52 47.05 -14.90
C ASN A 414 3.52 45.91 -14.67
N TYR A 415 2.52 45.73 -15.53
CA TYR A 415 1.57 44.61 -15.47
C TYR A 415 2.05 43.47 -16.37
N VAL A 416 2.05 42.26 -15.82
CA VAL A 416 2.26 41.01 -16.56
C VAL A 416 0.92 40.30 -16.65
N PHE A 417 0.35 40.27 -17.85
CA PHE A 417 -0.96 39.70 -18.11
C PHE A 417 -0.85 38.30 -18.73
N GLN A 418 -1.10 37.26 -17.94
CA GLN A 418 -1.00 35.84 -18.32
C GLN A 418 -2.02 34.97 -17.55
N PRO A 419 -3.33 35.26 -17.64
CA PRO A 419 -4.36 34.56 -16.86
C PRO A 419 -4.48 33.09 -17.28
N GLY A 420 -4.79 32.21 -16.33
CA GLY A 420 -5.08 30.79 -16.59
C GLY A 420 -6.47 30.56 -17.18
N TYR A 421 -7.45 31.38 -16.80
CA TYR A 421 -8.82 31.31 -17.31
C TYR A 421 -9.28 32.68 -17.82
N VAL A 422 -9.91 32.69 -19.00
CA VAL A 422 -10.45 33.89 -19.64
C VAL A 422 -11.93 33.66 -20.00
N PHE A 423 -12.79 34.55 -19.51
CA PHE A 423 -14.25 34.44 -19.64
C PHE A 423 -14.85 35.62 -20.42
N ASN A 424 -15.96 35.35 -21.12
CA ASN A 424 -16.96 36.32 -21.59
C ASN A 424 -16.44 37.60 -22.26
N GLY A 425 -16.31 37.62 -23.60
CA GLY A 425 -15.96 38.84 -24.36
C GLY A 425 -14.89 38.60 -25.42
N THR A 426 -14.17 39.65 -25.83
CA THR A 426 -13.12 39.57 -26.86
C THR A 426 -11.77 40.06 -26.33
N LEU A 427 -10.75 39.19 -26.37
CA LEU A 427 -9.38 39.54 -26.01
C LEU A 427 -8.61 39.99 -27.27
N THR A 428 -8.05 41.20 -27.25
CA THR A 428 -7.26 41.81 -28.35
C THR A 428 -5.85 42.20 -27.89
N GLY A 429 -4.91 42.36 -28.83
CA GLY A 429 -3.52 42.77 -28.58
C GLY A 429 -2.55 42.29 -29.67
N PRO A 430 -1.23 42.51 -29.52
CA PRO A 430 -0.25 42.21 -30.56
C PRO A 430 0.01 40.71 -30.80
N GLN A 431 0.14 39.91 -29.74
CA GLN A 431 0.38 38.45 -29.73
C GLN A 431 0.04 37.89 -28.35
N THR A 432 -0.67 36.76 -28.28
CA THR A 432 -0.89 36.08 -26.98
C THR A 432 0.42 35.89 -26.21
N PRO A 433 0.41 36.05 -24.88
CA PRO A 433 1.58 35.73 -24.07
C PRO A 433 2.01 34.27 -24.30
N GLN A 434 3.28 34.06 -24.66
CA GLN A 434 3.82 32.73 -24.96
C GLN A 434 3.88 31.81 -23.73
N ASP A 435 3.87 30.48 -23.96
CA ASP A 435 4.24 29.41 -23.03
C ASP A 435 3.34 29.12 -21.80
N ILE A 436 2.02 29.36 -21.84
CA ILE A 436 1.13 29.05 -20.70
C ILE A 436 -0.06 28.14 -21.02
N SER A 437 -0.53 27.44 -19.99
CA SER A 437 -1.79 26.69 -20.02
C SER A 437 -2.96 27.65 -19.79
N GLN A 438 -3.79 27.89 -20.82
CA GLN A 438 -4.96 28.78 -20.76
C GLN A 438 -6.26 28.03 -21.05
N ARG A 439 -7.35 28.46 -20.44
CA ARG A 439 -8.71 28.00 -20.72
C ARG A 439 -9.62 29.18 -21.04
N LEU A 440 -10.27 29.14 -22.20
CA LEU A 440 -11.18 30.16 -22.69
C LEU A 440 -12.61 29.63 -22.65
N GLN A 441 -13.51 30.36 -22.00
CA GLN A 441 -14.92 29.99 -21.90
C GLN A 441 -15.82 31.16 -22.32
N GLY A 442 -16.65 30.97 -23.35
CA GLY A 442 -17.50 32.03 -23.89
C GLY A 442 -16.74 33.25 -24.40
N ALA A 443 -15.49 33.06 -24.81
CA ALA A 443 -14.57 34.14 -25.15
C ALA A 443 -14.13 34.09 -26.63
N THR A 444 -13.90 35.26 -27.22
CA THR A 444 -13.31 35.43 -28.55
C THR A 444 -11.85 35.84 -28.42
N LEU A 445 -10.95 35.04 -28.98
CA LEU A 445 -9.54 35.36 -29.08
C LEU A 445 -9.28 36.07 -30.41
N ASP A 446 -9.19 37.40 -30.40
CA ASP A 446 -8.89 38.24 -31.57
C ASP A 446 -7.42 38.66 -31.61
N VAL A 447 -6.55 37.68 -31.38
CA VAL A 447 -5.09 37.80 -31.44
C VAL A 447 -4.48 36.55 -32.05
N PRO A 448 -3.39 36.65 -32.83
CA PRO A 448 -2.69 35.46 -33.29
C PRO A 448 -2.17 34.65 -32.09
N LEU A 449 -2.27 33.34 -32.21
CA LEU A 449 -1.84 32.37 -31.21
C LEU A 449 -0.73 31.52 -31.80
N ASP A 450 0.43 31.47 -31.15
CA ASP A 450 1.56 30.61 -31.54
C ASP A 450 1.94 29.73 -30.34
N LEU A 451 1.68 28.43 -30.48
CA LEU A 451 1.83 27.42 -29.44
C LEU A 451 3.01 26.50 -29.74
N ALA A 452 4.21 26.96 -29.36
CA ALA A 452 5.41 26.13 -29.32
C ALA A 452 5.40 25.18 -28.11
N ASN A 453 4.91 25.65 -26.96
CA ASN A 453 4.72 24.89 -25.73
C ASN A 453 3.38 25.29 -25.07
N GLY A 454 3.00 24.58 -23.99
CA GLY A 454 1.80 24.89 -23.21
C GLY A 454 0.52 24.27 -23.79
N ARG A 455 -0.63 24.61 -23.20
CA ARG A 455 -1.93 24.03 -23.52
C ARG A 455 -3.01 25.10 -23.56
N VAL A 456 -3.74 25.23 -24.66
CA VAL A 456 -4.91 26.10 -24.74
C VAL A 456 -6.17 25.23 -24.86
N THR A 457 -7.17 25.49 -24.03
CA THR A 457 -8.47 24.82 -24.09
C THR A 457 -9.57 25.85 -24.38
N LEU A 458 -10.38 25.60 -25.40
CA LEU A 458 -11.55 26.42 -25.74
C LEU A 458 -12.82 25.66 -25.39
N GLU A 459 -13.76 26.33 -24.73
CA GLU A 459 -15.04 25.77 -24.34
C GLU A 459 -16.17 26.82 -24.36
N GLY A 460 -17.41 26.38 -24.18
CA GLY A 460 -18.56 27.26 -23.97
C GLY A 460 -18.81 28.31 -25.05
N ALA A 461 -18.84 27.94 -26.34
CA ALA A 461 -19.05 28.85 -27.49
C ALA A 461 -17.90 29.84 -27.77
N SER A 462 -16.65 29.44 -27.47
CA SER A 462 -15.47 30.27 -27.72
C SER A 462 -15.08 30.37 -29.20
N THR A 463 -14.45 31.48 -29.60
CA THR A 463 -14.11 31.79 -31.01
C THR A 463 -12.63 32.13 -31.19
N LEU A 464 -11.97 31.52 -32.18
CA LEU A 464 -10.64 31.90 -32.68
C LEU A 464 -10.80 32.85 -33.88
N ALA A 465 -10.64 34.15 -33.66
CA ALA A 465 -10.84 35.17 -34.69
C ALA A 465 -9.59 35.45 -35.55
N LYS A 466 -8.40 35.02 -35.08
CA LYS A 466 -7.11 35.15 -35.77
C LYS A 466 -6.41 33.80 -35.92
N PRO A 467 -5.42 33.67 -36.82
CA PRO A 467 -4.73 32.41 -37.06
C PRO A 467 -4.08 31.83 -35.81
N VAL A 468 -4.18 30.51 -35.65
CA VAL A 468 -3.47 29.72 -34.65
C VAL A 468 -2.38 28.88 -35.32
N GLN A 469 -1.17 28.94 -34.80
CA GLN A 469 -0.03 28.11 -35.20
C GLN A 469 0.33 27.18 -34.05
N LEU A 470 0.41 25.88 -34.32
CA LEU A 470 0.82 24.86 -33.36
C LEU A 470 2.16 24.28 -33.85
N SER A 471 3.23 24.56 -33.11
CA SER A 471 4.60 24.10 -33.41
C SER A 471 5.17 23.16 -32.35
N GLY A 472 4.35 22.79 -31.35
CA GLY A 472 4.67 21.77 -30.35
C GLY A 472 3.64 21.64 -29.22
N GLY A 473 2.94 22.73 -28.84
CA GLY A 473 1.99 22.76 -27.73
C GLY A 473 0.71 21.92 -27.96
N THR A 474 -0.28 22.11 -27.10
CA THR A 474 -1.59 21.45 -27.20
C THR A 474 -2.72 22.45 -27.39
N LEU A 475 -3.58 22.23 -28.38
CA LEU A 475 -4.84 22.95 -28.55
C LEU A 475 -6.00 21.97 -28.37
N ILE A 476 -6.89 22.25 -27.43
CA ILE A 476 -8.07 21.42 -27.14
C ILE A 476 -9.31 22.24 -27.41
N LEU A 477 -10.19 21.72 -28.25
CA LEU A 477 -11.43 22.38 -28.66
C LEU A 477 -12.61 21.55 -28.14
N THR A 478 -13.36 22.12 -27.20
CA THR A 478 -14.51 21.47 -26.54
C THR A 478 -15.80 22.25 -26.74
N ASP A 479 -16.93 21.59 -26.49
CA ASP A 479 -18.28 22.14 -26.63
C ASP A 479 -18.51 22.82 -28.01
N ASP A 480 -19.26 23.91 -28.04
CA ASP A 480 -19.36 24.76 -29.23
C ASP A 480 -18.09 25.61 -29.36
N TRP A 481 -17.44 25.55 -30.52
CA TRP A 481 -16.32 26.43 -30.85
C TRP A 481 -16.38 26.88 -32.32
N THR A 482 -15.78 28.03 -32.61
CA THR A 482 -15.73 28.63 -33.96
C THR A 482 -14.29 29.00 -34.31
N ASN A 483 -13.81 28.59 -35.49
CA ASN A 483 -12.51 28.95 -36.03
C ASN A 483 -12.68 29.81 -37.29
N LEU A 484 -12.45 31.12 -37.16
CA LEU A 484 -12.49 32.06 -38.29
C LEU A 484 -11.09 32.37 -38.83
N GLY A 485 -10.07 32.27 -37.99
CA GLY A 485 -8.70 32.66 -38.31
C GLY A 485 -7.86 31.59 -39.00
N GLY A 486 -8.28 30.32 -38.91
CA GLY A 486 -7.53 29.17 -39.40
C GLY A 486 -6.59 28.59 -38.32
N ILE A 487 -6.42 27.27 -38.33
CA ILE A 487 -5.49 26.53 -37.47
C ILE A 487 -4.45 25.88 -38.37
N SER A 488 -3.18 26.09 -38.09
CA SER A 488 -2.06 25.40 -38.75
C SER A 488 -1.27 24.59 -37.73
N VAL A 489 -0.98 23.33 -38.03
CA VAL A 489 -0.24 22.43 -37.14
C VAL A 489 1.00 21.89 -37.86
N SER A 490 2.16 22.11 -37.27
CA SER A 490 3.45 21.57 -37.74
C SER A 490 4.02 20.53 -36.76
N ALA A 491 3.71 20.65 -35.47
CA ALA A 491 3.96 19.66 -34.43
C ALA A 491 3.02 19.93 -33.23
N GLY A 492 2.94 18.99 -32.29
CA GLY A 492 2.07 19.10 -31.10
C GLY A 492 0.77 18.29 -31.21
N LEU A 493 -0.22 18.63 -30.37
CA LEU A 493 -1.50 17.92 -30.28
C LEU A 493 -2.68 18.88 -30.54
N LEU A 494 -3.48 18.59 -31.56
CA LEU A 494 -4.80 19.16 -31.77
C LEU A 494 -5.85 18.14 -31.34
N GLU A 495 -6.64 18.45 -30.32
CA GLU A 495 -7.66 17.56 -29.75
C GLU A 495 -9.05 18.17 -29.91
N LEU A 496 -9.96 17.42 -30.53
CA LEU A 496 -11.32 17.83 -30.84
C LEU A 496 -12.31 16.98 -30.04
N TYR A 497 -13.08 17.63 -29.15
CA TYR A 497 -14.21 17.03 -28.41
C TYR A 497 -15.56 17.26 -29.08
N THR A 498 -15.60 18.10 -30.12
CA THR A 498 -16.74 18.28 -31.01
C THR A 498 -16.23 18.68 -32.39
N GLN A 499 -17.07 18.56 -33.42
CA GLN A 499 -16.77 19.04 -34.77
C GLN A 499 -16.65 20.60 -34.84
N GLY A 500 -17.14 21.31 -33.83
CA GLY A 500 -17.28 22.76 -33.84
C GLY A 500 -18.46 23.25 -34.68
N VAL A 501 -18.95 24.45 -34.39
CA VAL A 501 -20.07 25.08 -35.13
C VAL A 501 -19.60 25.59 -36.49
N SER A 502 -18.35 26.05 -36.55
CA SER A 502 -17.67 26.42 -37.80
C SER A 502 -16.18 26.08 -37.66
N PRO A 503 -15.75 24.88 -38.11
CA PRO A 503 -14.38 24.41 -37.89
C PRO A 503 -13.31 25.19 -38.68
N GLY A 504 -13.71 26.01 -39.65
CA GLY A 504 -12.78 26.81 -40.44
C GLY A 504 -11.78 25.97 -41.24
N SER A 505 -10.65 26.56 -41.61
CA SER A 505 -9.53 25.82 -42.19
C SER A 505 -8.64 25.24 -41.10
N ILE A 506 -8.39 23.93 -41.16
CA ILE A 506 -7.38 23.22 -40.35
C ILE A 506 -6.34 22.68 -41.32
N ASP A 507 -5.09 23.10 -41.19
CA ASP A 507 -3.98 22.70 -42.08
C ASP A 507 -2.87 22.04 -41.27
N MET A 508 -2.84 20.70 -41.26
CA MET A 508 -1.83 19.92 -40.57
C MET A 508 -0.77 19.43 -41.55
N SER A 509 0.49 19.71 -41.21
CA SER A 509 1.71 19.24 -41.88
C SER A 509 2.57 18.33 -41.00
N GLY A 510 2.17 18.14 -39.73
CA GLY A 510 2.78 17.25 -38.76
C GLY A 510 1.95 17.17 -37.47
N GLY A 511 2.49 16.56 -36.41
CA GLY A 511 1.83 16.42 -35.11
C GLY A 511 0.67 15.41 -35.07
N THR A 512 -0.08 15.43 -33.97
CA THR A 512 -1.18 14.50 -33.69
C THR A 512 -2.54 15.21 -33.78
N LEU A 513 -3.47 14.63 -34.54
CA LEU A 513 -4.89 14.94 -34.48
C LEU A 513 -5.60 13.89 -33.62
N ARG A 514 -6.31 14.32 -32.57
CA ARG A 514 -7.14 13.44 -31.76
C ARG A 514 -8.61 13.82 -31.87
N ILE A 515 -9.44 12.83 -32.13
CA ILE A 515 -10.90 12.94 -32.20
C ILE A 515 -11.50 12.17 -31.03
N THR A 516 -12.18 12.89 -30.13
CA THR A 516 -12.76 12.31 -28.91
C THR A 516 -14.30 12.30 -28.92
N TYR A 517 -14.91 12.63 -30.05
CA TYR A 517 -16.36 12.62 -30.26
C TYR A 517 -16.78 11.61 -31.33
N ASP A 518 -18.06 11.24 -31.32
CA ASP A 518 -18.65 10.37 -32.34
C ASP A 518 -18.72 11.08 -33.69
N THR A 519 -18.10 10.50 -34.71
CA THR A 519 -18.05 11.02 -36.07
C THR A 519 -18.22 9.90 -37.10
N THR A 520 -18.59 10.27 -38.32
CA THR A 520 -18.55 9.37 -39.47
C THR A 520 -17.23 9.53 -40.23
N LEU A 521 -16.87 8.54 -41.04
CA LEU A 521 -15.74 8.61 -41.97
C LEU A 521 -15.90 9.78 -42.95
N THR A 522 -17.13 10.00 -43.44
CA THR A 522 -17.45 11.11 -44.33
C THR A 522 -17.20 12.46 -43.66
N ASP A 523 -17.69 12.64 -42.42
CA ASP A 523 -17.55 13.90 -41.68
C ASP A 523 -16.09 14.16 -41.25
N LEU A 524 -15.36 13.11 -40.87
CA LEU A 524 -13.96 13.20 -40.50
C LEU A 524 -13.11 13.72 -41.68
N PHE A 525 -13.30 13.15 -42.88
CA PHE A 525 -12.56 13.61 -44.06
C PHE A 525 -13.07 14.95 -44.61
N ALA A 526 -14.32 15.33 -44.32
CA ALA A 526 -14.84 16.66 -44.67
C ALA A 526 -14.11 17.80 -43.94
N LEU A 527 -13.54 17.55 -42.75
CA LEU A 527 -12.73 18.53 -42.00
C LEU A 527 -11.49 19.01 -42.77
N SER A 528 -11.03 18.28 -43.80
CA SER A 528 -9.93 18.69 -44.68
C SER A 528 -8.65 19.09 -43.93
N PHE A 529 -8.27 18.32 -42.90
CA PHE A 529 -7.22 18.66 -41.93
C PHE A 529 -5.77 18.48 -42.42
N GLY A 530 -5.53 18.11 -43.68
CA GLY A 530 -4.16 17.87 -44.20
C GLY A 530 -3.59 16.49 -43.85
N THR A 531 -2.29 16.40 -43.56
CA THR A 531 -1.56 15.14 -43.31
C THR A 531 -0.86 15.16 -41.93
N PRO A 532 -1.57 14.88 -40.83
CA PRO A 532 -0.95 14.73 -39.52
C PRO A 532 0.03 13.54 -39.50
N GLU A 533 0.98 13.53 -38.57
CA GLU A 533 1.83 12.35 -38.32
C GLU A 533 1.02 11.22 -37.70
N ARG A 534 0.07 11.57 -36.82
CA ARG A 534 -0.77 10.60 -36.11
C ARG A 534 -2.23 11.05 -36.07
N LEU A 535 -3.14 10.12 -36.30
CA LEU A 535 -4.58 10.29 -36.12
C LEU A 535 -5.04 9.34 -35.01
N GLU A 536 -5.60 9.90 -33.93
CA GLU A 536 -6.09 9.16 -32.78
C GLU A 536 -7.62 9.25 -32.70
N ILE A 537 -8.29 8.11 -32.54
CA ILE A 537 -9.73 8.02 -32.24
C ILE A 537 -9.88 7.58 -30.79
N GLY A 538 -10.46 8.45 -29.96
CA GLY A 538 -10.75 8.21 -28.53
C GLY A 538 -9.87 9.00 -27.53
N ASP A 539 -10.00 8.59 -26.27
CA ASP A 539 -9.45 9.11 -24.98
C ASP A 539 -10.00 10.45 -24.47
N ASP A 540 -10.50 10.42 -23.23
CA ASP A 540 -10.53 11.57 -22.30
C ASP A 540 -9.98 11.11 -20.93
N PRO A 541 -8.84 11.64 -20.46
CA PRO A 541 -8.32 11.40 -19.11
C PRO A 541 -9.30 11.75 -17.98
N ASN A 542 -10.34 12.55 -18.25
CA ASN A 542 -11.23 13.16 -17.26
C ASN A 542 -12.66 12.57 -17.24
N GLY A 543 -12.94 11.50 -17.99
CA GLY A 543 -14.17 10.70 -17.84
C GLY A 543 -15.37 11.10 -18.72
N HIS A 544 -15.18 11.87 -19.78
CA HIS A 544 -16.18 12.11 -20.82
C HIS A 544 -16.20 10.97 -21.87
N VAL A 545 -17.31 10.93 -22.60
CA VAL A 545 -17.69 9.90 -23.59
C VAL A 545 -16.55 9.61 -24.57
N GLY A 546 -16.23 8.34 -24.80
CA GLY A 546 -15.24 7.95 -25.82
C GLY A 546 -15.72 8.29 -27.24
N GLY A 547 -14.78 8.52 -28.17
CA GLY A 547 -15.10 8.84 -29.56
C GLY A 547 -15.23 7.60 -30.45
N THR A 548 -16.33 7.52 -31.20
CA THR A 548 -16.57 6.49 -32.22
C THR A 548 -16.34 7.03 -33.63
N LEU A 549 -15.57 6.31 -34.45
CA LEU A 549 -15.51 6.51 -35.90
C LEU A 549 -16.37 5.46 -36.60
N ASP A 550 -17.53 5.87 -37.09
CA ASP A 550 -18.39 5.02 -37.93
C ASP A 550 -17.92 5.06 -39.39
N LEU A 551 -17.59 3.90 -39.95
CA LEU A 551 -17.15 3.77 -41.33
C LEU A 551 -18.30 3.81 -42.34
N GLU A 552 -19.56 3.78 -41.91
CA GLU A 552 -20.77 3.88 -42.74
C GLU A 552 -20.85 2.81 -43.86
N GLY A 553 -20.30 1.63 -43.60
CA GLY A 553 -20.16 0.56 -44.57
C GLY A 553 -19.07 0.78 -45.63
N ALA A 554 -18.30 1.87 -45.52
CA ALA A 554 -17.21 2.18 -46.44
C ALA A 554 -15.93 1.40 -46.13
N VAL A 555 -14.94 1.57 -47.01
CA VAL A 555 -13.62 0.97 -46.89
C VAL A 555 -12.62 2.03 -46.40
N LEU A 556 -12.04 1.81 -45.22
CA LEU A 556 -10.87 2.53 -44.72
C LEU A 556 -9.60 1.81 -45.20
N ASP A 557 -8.97 2.36 -46.23
CA ASP A 557 -7.71 1.84 -46.77
C ASP A 557 -6.51 2.47 -46.04
N LEU A 558 -5.87 1.71 -45.14
CA LEU A 558 -4.71 2.17 -44.40
C LEU A 558 -3.51 2.46 -45.31
N ASN A 559 -3.43 1.86 -46.50
CA ASN A 559 -2.37 2.15 -47.46
C ASN A 559 -2.57 3.50 -48.16
N SER A 560 -3.77 4.08 -48.09
CA SER A 560 -4.01 5.45 -48.58
C SER A 560 -3.51 6.51 -47.60
N LEU A 561 -3.30 6.11 -46.34
CA LEU A 561 -2.83 6.96 -45.25
C LEU A 561 -1.30 6.95 -45.11
N GLN A 562 -0.53 6.87 -46.20
CA GLN A 562 0.92 6.50 -46.27
C GLN A 562 1.91 7.25 -45.33
N SER A 563 1.46 8.25 -44.57
CA SER A 563 2.24 9.03 -43.60
C SER A 563 1.52 9.27 -42.27
N ILE A 564 0.33 8.69 -42.05
CA ILE A 564 -0.50 8.90 -40.86
C ILE A 564 -0.54 7.60 -40.05
N ASP A 565 0.00 7.63 -38.85
CA ASP A 565 -0.16 6.55 -37.88
C ASP A 565 -1.59 6.62 -37.29
N LEU A 566 -2.45 5.68 -37.68
CA LEU A 566 -3.80 5.57 -37.12
C LEU A 566 -3.76 4.79 -35.80
N ALA A 567 -4.35 5.35 -34.76
CA ALA A 567 -4.51 4.69 -33.47
C ALA A 567 -5.93 4.83 -32.91
N VAL A 568 -6.42 3.75 -32.32
CA VAL A 568 -7.63 3.73 -31.50
C VAL A 568 -7.19 3.71 -30.05
N THR A 569 -7.42 4.79 -29.34
CA THR A 569 -6.94 5.00 -27.97
C THR A 569 -7.95 4.45 -26.96
N ARG A 570 -7.79 4.81 -25.69
CA ARG A 570 -8.65 4.34 -24.60
C ARG A 570 -10.10 4.83 -24.83
N LEU A 571 -11.09 3.93 -24.73
CA LEU A 571 -12.50 4.24 -25.01
C LEU A 571 -12.78 4.67 -26.46
N GLY A 572 -11.81 4.60 -27.37
CA GLY A 572 -12.02 4.84 -28.79
C GLY A 572 -12.62 3.62 -29.49
N GLU A 573 -13.42 3.85 -30.52
CA GLU A 573 -14.03 2.78 -31.32
C GLU A 573 -14.00 3.09 -32.82
N ILE A 574 -13.71 2.09 -33.65
CA ILE A 574 -13.97 2.15 -35.10
C ILE A 574 -14.99 1.06 -35.43
N GLN A 575 -16.07 1.42 -36.12
CA GLN A 575 -17.18 0.51 -36.36
C GLN A 575 -17.76 0.51 -37.78
N ASN A 576 -18.59 -0.50 -38.09
CA ASN A 576 -19.49 -0.55 -39.24
C ASN A 576 -18.81 -0.36 -40.62
N GLY A 577 -17.88 -1.22 -41.01
CA GLY A 577 -17.28 -1.12 -42.36
C GLY A 577 -16.14 -2.08 -42.63
N THR A 578 -15.28 -1.75 -43.59
CA THR A 578 -14.09 -2.55 -43.91
C THR A 578 -12.83 -1.76 -43.65
N ILE A 579 -11.85 -2.36 -42.97
CA ILE A 579 -10.50 -1.82 -42.81
C ILE A 579 -9.57 -2.71 -43.62
N GLN A 580 -8.82 -2.13 -44.57
CA GLN A 580 -7.90 -2.89 -45.43
C GLN A 580 -6.48 -2.33 -45.40
N SER A 581 -5.49 -3.21 -45.57
CA SER A 581 -4.07 -2.85 -45.69
C SER A 581 -3.34 -3.84 -46.62
N THR A 582 -2.01 -3.80 -46.67
CA THR A 582 -1.15 -4.76 -47.40
C THR A 582 -0.10 -5.41 -46.49
N HIS A 583 -0.25 -5.28 -45.17
CA HIS A 583 0.80 -5.46 -44.14
C HIS A 583 2.04 -4.57 -44.29
N VAL A 584 2.19 -3.82 -45.39
CA VAL A 584 3.30 -2.91 -45.66
C VAL A 584 2.93 -1.52 -45.12
N GLY A 585 3.54 -1.13 -44.01
CA GLY A 585 3.32 0.17 -43.35
C GLY A 585 3.27 0.07 -41.83
N SER A 586 2.88 1.17 -41.18
CA SER A 586 2.64 1.20 -39.72
C SER A 586 1.44 0.33 -39.35
N PRO A 587 1.49 -0.43 -38.24
CA PRO A 587 0.34 -1.19 -37.77
C PRO A 587 -0.78 -0.25 -37.28
N LEU A 588 -2.02 -0.70 -37.38
CA LEU A 588 -3.13 -0.06 -36.67
C LEU A 588 -2.95 -0.32 -35.17
N PHE A 589 -2.65 0.74 -34.41
CA PHE A 589 -2.48 0.63 -32.97
C PHE A 589 -3.85 0.68 -32.30
N VAL A 590 -4.24 -0.38 -31.60
CA VAL A 590 -5.47 -0.39 -30.81
C VAL A 590 -5.06 -0.58 -29.36
N HIS A 591 -5.20 0.49 -28.57
CA HIS A 591 -4.89 0.43 -27.14
C HIS A 591 -5.75 -0.65 -26.46
N SER A 592 -5.33 -1.12 -25.28
CA SER A 592 -5.97 -2.25 -24.58
C SER A 592 -7.47 -2.09 -24.31
N GLN A 593 -7.98 -0.85 -24.27
CA GLN A 593 -9.42 -0.52 -24.14
C GLN A 593 -10.02 0.12 -25.39
N GLY A 594 -9.27 0.20 -26.49
CA GLY A 594 -9.79 0.60 -27.80
C GLY A 594 -10.50 -0.56 -28.48
N ARG A 595 -11.53 -0.28 -29.27
CA ARG A 595 -12.41 -1.28 -29.86
C ARG A 595 -12.52 -1.17 -31.38
N LEU A 596 -12.55 -2.32 -32.04
CA LEU A 596 -12.99 -2.49 -33.41
C LEU A 596 -14.28 -3.33 -33.37
N SER A 597 -15.39 -2.83 -33.93
CA SER A 597 -16.69 -3.49 -33.82
C SER A 597 -17.43 -3.54 -35.14
N ASP A 598 -18.08 -4.66 -35.46
CA ASP A 598 -18.88 -4.77 -36.69
C ASP A 598 -18.07 -4.41 -37.96
N VAL A 599 -16.77 -4.77 -37.97
CA VAL A 599 -15.85 -4.50 -39.08
C VAL A 599 -15.38 -5.76 -39.79
N THR A 600 -15.03 -5.60 -41.07
CA THR A 600 -14.24 -6.58 -41.83
C THR A 600 -12.79 -6.11 -41.92
N LEU A 601 -11.83 -6.90 -41.44
CA LEU A 601 -10.40 -6.61 -41.54
C LEU A 601 -9.81 -7.40 -42.71
N LEU A 602 -9.13 -6.74 -43.66
CA LEU A 602 -8.51 -7.37 -44.82
C LEU A 602 -7.01 -7.05 -44.87
N ASP A 603 -6.16 -8.07 -44.69
CA ASP A 603 -4.70 -7.93 -44.76
C ASP A 603 -4.16 -6.82 -43.82
N VAL A 604 -4.73 -6.74 -42.61
CA VAL A 604 -4.42 -5.73 -41.60
C VAL A 604 -3.40 -6.26 -40.59
N LYS A 605 -2.46 -5.40 -40.19
CA LYS A 605 -1.62 -5.62 -39.01
C LYS A 605 -2.11 -4.77 -37.84
N ILE A 606 -2.41 -5.39 -36.71
CA ILE A 606 -2.87 -4.70 -35.50
C ILE A 606 -1.94 -4.92 -34.31
N THR A 607 -1.92 -3.95 -33.40
CA THR A 607 -1.21 -4.03 -32.13
C THR A 607 -2.17 -3.77 -30.98
N GLY A 608 -2.61 -4.84 -30.31
CA GLY A 608 -3.46 -4.77 -29.11
C GLY A 608 -4.96 -4.65 -29.41
N GLY A 609 -5.75 -4.48 -28.35
CA GLY A 609 -7.13 -3.98 -28.42
C GLY A 609 -8.25 -5.02 -28.38
N GLN A 610 -9.47 -4.54 -28.62
CA GLN A 610 -10.68 -5.37 -28.64
C GLN A 610 -11.25 -5.49 -30.06
N ILE A 611 -11.74 -6.68 -30.43
CA ILE A 611 -12.38 -6.95 -31.71
C ILE A 611 -13.73 -7.65 -31.48
N SER A 612 -14.84 -6.97 -31.73
CA SER A 612 -16.19 -7.52 -31.52
C SER A 612 -16.99 -7.65 -32.81
N ASN A 613 -17.78 -8.71 -32.95
CA ASN A 613 -18.70 -8.92 -34.09
C ASN A 613 -18.03 -8.76 -35.48
N SER A 614 -16.76 -9.14 -35.60
CA SER A 614 -15.95 -8.79 -36.77
C SER A 614 -15.41 -10.01 -37.49
N THR A 615 -15.12 -9.87 -38.80
CA THR A 615 -14.44 -10.90 -39.59
C THR A 615 -13.07 -10.41 -40.02
N ALA A 616 -12.02 -11.20 -39.82
CA ALA A 616 -10.66 -10.79 -40.10
C ALA A 616 -9.97 -11.79 -41.06
N HIS A 617 -9.67 -11.34 -42.27
CA HIS A 617 -8.92 -12.09 -43.28
C HIS A 617 -7.45 -11.69 -43.27
N ASN A 618 -6.56 -12.68 -43.17
CA ASN A 618 -5.11 -12.49 -43.14
C ASN A 618 -4.68 -11.45 -42.09
N LEU A 619 -5.28 -11.49 -40.90
CA LEU A 619 -4.91 -10.58 -39.83
C LEU A 619 -3.54 -10.94 -39.27
N TRP A 620 -2.70 -9.93 -39.02
CA TRP A 620 -1.48 -10.09 -38.23
C TRP A 620 -1.60 -9.35 -36.89
N ALA A 621 -1.88 -10.09 -35.82
CA ALA A 621 -1.99 -9.56 -34.46
C ALA A 621 -0.65 -9.66 -33.71
N THR A 622 -0.10 -8.53 -33.26
CA THR A 622 1.22 -8.46 -32.60
C THR A 622 1.21 -8.07 -31.12
N GLY A 623 0.06 -7.61 -30.61
CA GLY A 623 -0.15 -7.32 -29.19
C GLY A 623 -1.22 -8.24 -28.57
N SER A 624 -1.68 -7.91 -27.36
CA SER A 624 -2.80 -8.63 -26.73
C SER A 624 -4.13 -8.18 -27.31
N VAL A 625 -4.80 -9.08 -28.02
CA VAL A 625 -6.10 -8.87 -28.67
C VAL A 625 -7.17 -9.67 -27.94
N ASN A 626 -8.27 -9.02 -27.59
CA ASN A 626 -9.45 -9.68 -27.01
C ASN A 626 -10.61 -9.64 -28.02
N ALA A 627 -11.03 -10.80 -28.48
CA ALA A 627 -12.06 -10.95 -29.49
C ALA A 627 -13.40 -11.40 -28.87
N SER A 628 -14.53 -10.94 -29.41
CA SER A 628 -15.85 -11.42 -29.01
C SER A 628 -16.78 -11.57 -30.21
N GLN A 629 -17.31 -12.77 -30.43
CA GLN A 629 -18.21 -13.08 -31.56
C GLN A 629 -17.57 -12.75 -32.92
N SER A 630 -16.27 -13.01 -33.06
CA SER A 630 -15.49 -12.67 -34.26
C SER A 630 -14.96 -13.92 -34.96
N THR A 631 -14.62 -13.81 -36.25
CA THR A 631 -14.05 -14.92 -37.05
C THR A 631 -12.70 -14.52 -37.63
N PHE A 632 -11.68 -15.33 -37.43
CA PHE A 632 -10.33 -15.15 -37.98
C PHE A 632 -10.07 -16.16 -39.12
N ILE A 633 -9.67 -15.66 -40.27
CA ILE A 633 -9.51 -16.42 -41.51
C ILE A 633 -8.06 -16.29 -41.97
N ASN A 634 -7.33 -17.39 -42.08
CA ASN A 634 -5.91 -17.42 -42.51
C ASN A 634 -5.02 -16.40 -41.77
N SER A 635 -5.19 -16.30 -40.46
CA SER A 635 -4.63 -15.23 -39.63
C SER A 635 -3.43 -15.70 -38.79
N ARG A 636 -2.65 -14.73 -38.29
CA ARG A 636 -1.44 -14.92 -37.49
C ARG A 636 -1.54 -14.13 -36.18
N ALA A 637 -1.22 -14.78 -35.06
CA ALA A 637 -1.16 -14.19 -33.74
C ALA A 637 0.28 -14.34 -33.17
N GLU A 638 1.06 -13.26 -33.24
CA GLU A 638 2.35 -13.13 -32.56
C GLU A 638 2.18 -12.81 -31.08
N GLY A 639 1.20 -11.97 -30.77
CA GLY A 639 0.81 -11.65 -29.39
C GLY A 639 -0.28 -12.59 -28.87
N ASN A 640 -0.87 -12.23 -27.73
CA ASN A 640 -1.96 -12.99 -27.14
C ASN A 640 -3.26 -12.75 -27.90
N LEU A 641 -4.01 -13.80 -28.22
CA LEU A 641 -5.34 -13.73 -28.78
C LEU A 641 -6.32 -14.44 -27.84
N SER A 642 -7.25 -13.68 -27.26
CA SER A 642 -8.14 -14.18 -26.21
C SER A 642 -9.60 -13.88 -26.51
N GLY A 643 -10.54 -14.52 -25.80
CA GLY A 643 -11.96 -14.17 -25.82
C GLY A 643 -12.84 -15.23 -26.53
N ASN A 644 -13.90 -14.82 -27.21
CA ASN A 644 -14.82 -15.71 -27.92
C ASN A 644 -14.72 -15.50 -29.44
N PHE A 645 -14.13 -16.45 -30.17
CA PHE A 645 -13.98 -16.34 -31.61
C PHE A 645 -13.94 -17.68 -32.35
N SER A 646 -14.19 -17.62 -33.65
CA SER A 646 -14.06 -18.75 -34.57
C SER A 646 -12.81 -18.63 -35.44
N VAL A 647 -12.26 -19.76 -35.84
CA VAL A 647 -11.14 -19.86 -36.79
C VAL A 647 -11.62 -20.59 -38.04
N GLU A 648 -11.31 -20.03 -39.21
CA GLU A 648 -11.49 -20.65 -40.52
C GLU A 648 -10.15 -20.68 -41.28
N GLY A 649 -9.78 -21.83 -41.84
CA GLY A 649 -8.49 -21.98 -42.49
C GLY A 649 -7.34 -22.00 -41.47
N GLN A 650 -6.20 -21.37 -41.80
CA GLN A 650 -5.01 -21.44 -40.95
C GLN A 650 -5.03 -20.39 -39.83
N LEU A 651 -4.69 -20.79 -38.61
CA LEU A 651 -4.22 -19.91 -37.54
C LEU A 651 -2.75 -20.21 -37.24
N GLU A 652 -1.88 -19.23 -37.42
CA GLU A 652 -0.46 -19.30 -37.01
C GLU A 652 -0.31 -18.62 -35.63
N ALA A 653 -0.23 -19.43 -34.57
CA ALA A 653 -0.17 -18.98 -33.18
C ALA A 653 1.26 -19.05 -32.65
N HIS A 654 1.84 -17.92 -32.28
CA HIS A 654 3.13 -17.80 -31.59
C HIS A 654 3.00 -17.27 -30.16
N GLY A 655 1.90 -16.58 -29.84
CA GLY A 655 1.56 -16.16 -28.48
C GLY A 655 0.59 -17.10 -27.77
N LEU A 656 -0.06 -16.59 -26.71
CA LEU A 656 -1.11 -17.27 -25.98
C LEU A 656 -2.45 -17.20 -26.71
N ILE A 657 -3.15 -18.33 -26.83
CA ILE A 657 -4.54 -18.42 -27.28
C ILE A 657 -5.42 -18.87 -26.11
N ALA A 658 -6.44 -18.07 -25.75
CA ALA A 658 -7.30 -18.33 -24.59
C ALA A 658 -8.77 -17.93 -24.83
N GLY A 659 -9.67 -18.37 -23.96
CA GLY A 659 -11.12 -18.16 -24.03
C GLY A 659 -11.87 -19.28 -24.77
N THR A 660 -13.00 -18.93 -25.40
CA THR A 660 -13.87 -19.85 -26.15
C THR A 660 -13.53 -19.78 -27.63
N VAL A 661 -12.84 -20.80 -28.16
CA VAL A 661 -12.33 -20.83 -29.53
C VAL A 661 -12.94 -21.98 -30.32
N HIS A 662 -13.59 -21.67 -31.44
CA HIS A 662 -14.22 -22.65 -32.32
C HIS A 662 -13.43 -22.81 -33.63
N PHE A 663 -12.76 -23.93 -33.81
CA PHE A 663 -12.08 -24.27 -35.07
C PHE A 663 -13.06 -24.93 -36.03
N LEU A 664 -13.42 -24.21 -37.10
CA LEU A 664 -14.35 -24.67 -38.12
C LEU A 664 -13.75 -25.79 -38.99
N ALA A 665 -14.59 -26.49 -39.75
CA ALA A 665 -14.15 -27.58 -40.60
C ALA A 665 -13.06 -27.15 -41.60
N GLY A 666 -11.95 -27.89 -41.64
CA GLY A 666 -10.81 -27.60 -42.51
C GLY A 666 -9.80 -26.60 -41.92
N SER A 667 -10.01 -26.14 -40.68
CA SER A 667 -9.05 -25.26 -40.01
C SER A 667 -7.76 -26.00 -39.63
N THR A 668 -6.65 -25.26 -39.58
CA THR A 668 -5.34 -25.78 -39.14
C THR A 668 -4.70 -24.84 -38.14
N LEU A 669 -4.00 -25.41 -37.15
CA LEU A 669 -3.22 -24.64 -36.18
C LEU A 669 -1.73 -24.90 -36.44
N THR A 670 -0.94 -23.83 -36.50
CA THR A 670 0.50 -23.85 -36.73
C THR A 670 1.19 -22.89 -35.76
N GLY A 671 2.53 -22.93 -35.68
CA GLY A 671 3.32 -21.99 -34.88
C GLY A 671 3.93 -22.60 -33.62
N THR A 672 4.27 -21.75 -32.65
CA THR A 672 5.06 -22.07 -31.46
C THR A 672 4.43 -21.55 -30.15
N GLY A 673 3.14 -21.21 -30.20
CA GLY A 673 2.41 -20.59 -29.10
C GLY A 673 1.86 -21.57 -28.06
N THR A 674 0.94 -21.08 -27.24
CA THR A 674 0.31 -21.85 -26.16
C THR A 674 -1.21 -21.78 -26.28
N LEU A 675 -1.90 -22.91 -26.05
CA LEU A 675 -3.34 -22.97 -25.86
C LEU A 675 -3.66 -23.09 -24.36
N GLY A 676 -4.49 -22.18 -23.85
CA GLY A 676 -4.87 -22.13 -22.45
C GLY A 676 -3.82 -21.46 -21.55
N GLY A 677 -4.14 -21.25 -20.27
CA GLY A 677 -3.25 -20.57 -19.33
C GLY A 677 -3.41 -19.05 -19.37
N GLY A 678 -4.65 -18.57 -19.56
CA GLY A 678 -5.02 -17.15 -19.50
C GLY A 678 -4.51 -16.42 -18.25
N GLY A 679 -4.36 -15.09 -18.33
CA GLY A 679 -4.19 -14.26 -17.13
C GLY A 679 -5.54 -13.98 -16.48
N GLY A 680 -5.79 -14.46 -15.26
CA GLY A 680 -7.06 -14.21 -14.55
C GLY A 680 -7.21 -15.03 -13.27
N ARG A 681 -8.14 -14.64 -12.39
CA ARG A 681 -8.41 -15.32 -11.10
C ARG A 681 -9.26 -16.60 -11.24
N PHE A 682 -10.00 -16.74 -12.34
CA PHE A 682 -10.80 -17.91 -12.69
C PHE A 682 -10.83 -18.04 -14.20
N ILE A 683 -10.23 -19.09 -14.74
CA ILE A 683 -10.09 -19.25 -16.19
C ILE A 683 -10.95 -20.42 -16.66
N ARG A 684 -11.71 -20.18 -17.73
CA ARG A 684 -12.55 -21.19 -18.39
C ARG A 684 -12.31 -21.13 -19.90
N ASP A 685 -11.20 -21.73 -20.32
CA ASP A 685 -10.87 -21.81 -21.74
C ASP A 685 -11.59 -23.03 -22.35
N GLN A 686 -12.16 -22.88 -23.54
CA GLN A 686 -12.84 -23.94 -24.26
C GLN A 686 -12.40 -23.94 -25.72
N PHE A 687 -11.82 -25.04 -26.19
CA PHE A 687 -11.39 -25.22 -27.57
C PHE A 687 -12.26 -26.29 -28.25
N THR A 688 -13.01 -25.92 -29.28
CA THR A 688 -13.88 -26.85 -30.02
C THR A 688 -13.33 -27.14 -31.40
N PHE A 689 -13.21 -28.41 -31.77
CA PHE A 689 -12.86 -28.84 -33.13
C PHE A 689 -14.00 -29.65 -33.75
N VAL A 690 -14.52 -29.22 -34.90
CA VAL A 690 -15.70 -29.82 -35.54
C VAL A 690 -15.38 -30.77 -36.71
N TYR A 691 -14.17 -31.33 -36.77
CA TYR A 691 -13.69 -32.17 -37.88
C TYR A 691 -12.86 -33.36 -37.38
N PRO A 692 -12.85 -34.51 -38.11
CA PRO A 692 -12.59 -35.82 -37.51
C PRO A 692 -11.15 -36.11 -37.11
N ASN A 693 -10.17 -35.36 -37.60
CA ASN A 693 -8.76 -35.58 -37.29
C ASN A 693 -8.07 -34.25 -37.06
N VAL A 694 -7.43 -34.10 -35.90
CA VAL A 694 -6.66 -32.91 -35.53
C VAL A 694 -5.26 -33.35 -35.12
N THR A 695 -4.24 -32.64 -35.62
CA THR A 695 -2.86 -32.80 -35.18
C THR A 695 -2.34 -31.45 -34.75
N LEU A 696 -2.04 -31.31 -33.45
CA LEU A 696 -1.37 -30.14 -32.92
C LEU A 696 0.15 -30.29 -33.12
N PRO A 697 0.84 -29.28 -33.68
CA PRO A 697 2.26 -29.36 -33.97
C PRO A 697 3.10 -29.31 -32.68
N SER A 698 4.36 -29.74 -32.75
CA SER A 698 5.27 -29.79 -31.59
C SER A 698 5.61 -28.43 -31.00
N GLY A 699 5.39 -27.35 -31.75
CA GLY A 699 5.57 -25.99 -31.24
C GLY A 699 4.40 -25.51 -30.37
N ILE A 700 3.22 -26.13 -30.45
CA ILE A 700 2.04 -25.69 -29.71
C ILE A 700 1.96 -26.44 -28.40
N ASN A 701 2.10 -25.71 -27.30
CA ASN A 701 1.96 -26.25 -25.95
C ASN A 701 0.54 -26.03 -25.41
N LEU A 702 0.09 -26.90 -24.53
CA LEU A 702 -1.24 -26.89 -23.95
C LEU A 702 -1.08 -26.77 -22.44
N VAL A 703 -1.65 -25.71 -21.88
CA VAL A 703 -1.34 -25.29 -20.52
C VAL A 703 -2.64 -24.98 -19.79
N SER A 704 -2.83 -25.59 -18.62
CA SER A 704 -3.80 -25.12 -17.64
C SER A 704 -3.12 -24.45 -16.44
N SER A 705 -1.80 -24.49 -16.34
CA SER A 705 -1.06 -23.99 -15.17
C SER A 705 -1.22 -22.49 -14.96
N THR A 706 -1.97 -22.10 -13.93
CA THR A 706 -2.16 -20.69 -13.59
C THR A 706 -1.95 -20.49 -12.09
N ARG A 707 -1.74 -19.25 -11.64
CA ARG A 707 -1.63 -18.96 -10.19
C ARG A 707 -2.96 -19.13 -9.44
N TYR A 708 -4.04 -19.50 -10.11
CA TYR A 708 -5.40 -19.54 -9.59
C TYR A 708 -6.15 -20.75 -10.18
N ASP A 709 -7.42 -20.96 -9.81
CA ASP A 709 -8.23 -22.03 -10.40
C ASP A 709 -8.46 -21.85 -11.91
N SER A 710 -8.07 -22.86 -12.69
CA SER A 710 -8.42 -22.98 -14.10
C SER A 710 -9.20 -24.25 -14.41
N ASN A 711 -10.12 -24.14 -15.38
CA ASN A 711 -10.79 -25.28 -15.98
C ASN A 711 -10.79 -25.12 -17.49
N THR A 712 -9.87 -25.81 -18.15
CA THR A 712 -9.71 -25.75 -19.60
C THR A 712 -10.23 -27.03 -20.24
N VAL A 713 -11.07 -26.88 -21.27
CA VAL A 713 -11.73 -27.99 -21.97
C VAL A 713 -11.37 -27.98 -23.45
N LEU A 714 -11.00 -29.13 -23.99
CA LEU A 714 -10.96 -29.38 -25.43
C LEU A 714 -12.14 -30.30 -25.79
N ASP A 715 -13.13 -29.73 -26.46
CA ASP A 715 -14.40 -30.38 -26.81
C ASP A 715 -14.42 -30.77 -28.30
N ALA A 716 -14.16 -32.04 -28.59
CA ALA A 716 -14.07 -32.56 -29.95
C ALA A 716 -14.48 -34.06 -30.00
N PRO A 717 -15.73 -34.41 -29.64
CA PRO A 717 -16.15 -35.78 -29.33
C PRO A 717 -16.09 -36.75 -30.52
N ASN A 718 -16.03 -36.24 -31.75
CA ASN A 718 -15.93 -37.04 -32.97
C ASN A 718 -14.53 -36.99 -33.60
N THR A 719 -13.53 -36.49 -32.86
CA THR A 719 -12.20 -36.17 -33.38
C THR A 719 -11.14 -37.07 -32.78
N ALA A 720 -10.33 -37.68 -33.63
CA ALA A 720 -9.06 -38.28 -33.23
C ALA A 720 -8.02 -37.17 -33.11
N LEU A 721 -7.50 -36.95 -31.89
CA LEU A 721 -6.59 -35.86 -31.57
C LEU A 721 -5.16 -36.39 -31.36
N VAL A 722 -4.21 -35.84 -32.10
CA VAL A 722 -2.77 -36.04 -31.90
C VAL A 722 -2.14 -34.77 -31.36
N VAL A 723 -1.45 -34.86 -30.22
CA VAL A 723 -0.75 -33.74 -29.58
C VAL A 723 0.75 -34.00 -29.67
N ASN A 724 1.46 -33.29 -30.57
CA ASN A 724 2.91 -33.42 -30.68
C ASN A 724 3.68 -32.47 -29.75
N GLY A 725 3.03 -31.41 -29.25
CA GLY A 725 3.63 -30.48 -28.28
C GLY A 725 3.40 -30.93 -26.85
N ASN A 726 3.83 -30.10 -25.90
CA ASN A 726 3.78 -30.45 -24.48
C ASN A 726 2.41 -30.13 -23.87
N VAL A 727 2.05 -30.90 -22.84
CA VAL A 727 0.86 -30.73 -22.02
C VAL A 727 1.31 -30.44 -20.59
N LEU A 728 0.88 -29.32 -20.01
CA LEU A 728 1.19 -28.94 -18.64
C LEU A 728 -0.10 -28.66 -17.87
N VAL A 729 -0.34 -29.43 -16.81
CA VAL A 729 -1.53 -29.35 -15.97
C VAL A 729 -1.13 -29.05 -14.53
N GLY A 730 -1.62 -27.92 -14.01
CA GLY A 730 -1.29 -27.43 -12.68
C GLY A 730 0.01 -26.64 -12.57
N PHE A 731 0.20 -25.94 -11.46
CA PHE A 731 1.26 -24.95 -11.27
C PHE A 731 2.46 -25.54 -10.51
N GLU A 732 3.68 -25.30 -11.03
CA GLU A 732 4.92 -25.92 -10.50
C GLU A 732 5.18 -25.65 -9.00
N THR A 733 4.64 -24.56 -8.43
CA THR A 733 4.70 -24.31 -6.99
C THR A 733 3.31 -24.38 -6.38
N PHE A 734 3.05 -25.39 -5.57
CA PHE A 734 1.80 -25.52 -4.82
C PHE A 734 1.56 -24.29 -3.92
N GLN A 735 0.54 -23.48 -4.22
CA GLN A 735 0.26 -22.22 -3.50
C GLN A 735 -0.87 -22.37 -2.47
N ASN A 736 -1.85 -23.25 -2.72
CA ASN A 736 -3.02 -23.43 -1.85
C ASN A 736 -3.77 -24.75 -2.17
N SER A 737 -4.08 -25.56 -1.16
CA SER A 737 -4.76 -26.85 -1.28
C SER A 737 -6.24 -26.79 -1.70
N SER A 738 -6.83 -25.60 -1.78
CA SER A 738 -8.22 -25.43 -2.26
C SER A 738 -8.35 -25.21 -3.75
N TRP A 739 -7.23 -24.97 -4.45
CA TRP A 739 -7.25 -24.68 -5.88
C TRP A 739 -6.90 -25.91 -6.71
N THR A 740 -7.58 -26.06 -7.84
CA THR A 740 -7.40 -27.17 -8.78
C THR A 740 -7.35 -26.62 -10.19
N ASP A 741 -6.25 -26.91 -10.87
CA ASP A 741 -6.09 -26.62 -12.29
C ASP A 741 -6.44 -27.89 -13.07
N SER A 742 -7.43 -27.80 -13.94
CA SER A 742 -7.87 -28.97 -14.70
C SER A 742 -7.75 -28.77 -16.20
N TRP A 743 -7.36 -29.85 -16.87
CA TRP A 743 -7.47 -29.97 -18.31
C TRP A 743 -8.34 -31.17 -18.69
N THR A 744 -9.36 -30.95 -19.52
CA THR A 744 -10.30 -31.99 -19.94
C THR A 744 -10.30 -32.15 -21.44
N PHE A 745 -9.97 -33.36 -21.89
CA PHE A 745 -10.16 -33.79 -23.27
C PHE A 745 -11.47 -34.56 -23.42
N GLN A 746 -12.33 -34.10 -24.33
CA GLN A 746 -13.53 -34.82 -24.77
C GLN A 746 -13.34 -35.18 -26.23
N VAL A 747 -12.77 -36.36 -26.51
CA VAL A 747 -12.28 -36.75 -27.84
C VAL A 747 -12.63 -38.19 -28.19
N ALA A 748 -12.65 -38.53 -29.48
CA ALA A 748 -12.87 -39.90 -29.93
C ALA A 748 -11.64 -40.81 -29.67
N SER A 749 -10.45 -40.21 -29.66
CA SER A 749 -9.21 -40.80 -29.18
C SER A 749 -8.16 -39.70 -28.95
N LEU A 750 -7.25 -39.93 -28.01
CA LEU A 750 -6.12 -39.04 -27.72
C LEU A 750 -4.80 -39.76 -27.99
N HIS A 751 -3.88 -39.12 -28.72
CA HIS A 751 -2.49 -39.56 -28.84
C HIS A 751 -1.52 -38.44 -28.44
N THR A 752 -0.90 -38.54 -27.28
CA THR A 752 0.17 -37.63 -26.83
C THR A 752 1.54 -38.14 -27.27
N LYS A 753 2.34 -37.27 -27.90
CA LYS A 753 3.73 -37.56 -28.29
C LYS A 753 4.75 -36.61 -27.67
N GLY A 754 4.35 -35.38 -27.35
CA GLY A 754 5.14 -34.51 -26.48
C GLY A 754 4.94 -34.87 -25.01
N ASP A 755 5.67 -34.20 -24.14
CA ASP A 755 5.68 -34.52 -22.72
C ASP A 755 4.39 -34.03 -22.05
N THR A 756 3.89 -34.79 -21.08
CA THR A 756 2.69 -34.48 -20.31
C THR A 756 3.08 -34.38 -18.83
N THR A 757 3.04 -33.18 -18.26
CA THR A 757 3.34 -32.95 -16.85
C THR A 757 2.06 -32.63 -16.08
N VAL A 758 1.83 -33.32 -14.98
CA VAL A 758 0.71 -33.07 -14.06
C VAL A 758 1.27 -32.88 -12.66
N THR A 759 1.12 -31.67 -12.14
CA THR A 759 1.60 -31.25 -10.81
C THR A 759 0.56 -31.53 -9.72
N GLU A 760 0.88 -31.26 -8.46
CA GLU A 760 0.07 -31.64 -7.29
C GLU A 760 -1.36 -31.07 -7.29
N ASP A 761 -1.56 -29.85 -7.82
CA ASP A 761 -2.87 -29.22 -7.98
C ASP A 761 -3.54 -29.53 -9.35
N GLY A 762 -2.84 -30.29 -10.20
CA GLY A 762 -3.23 -30.62 -11.57
C GLY A 762 -4.17 -31.82 -11.66
N ARG A 763 -5.20 -31.70 -12.50
CA ARG A 763 -6.14 -32.78 -12.83
C ARG A 763 -6.33 -32.90 -14.33
N LEU A 764 -5.92 -34.03 -14.92
CA LEU A 764 -6.07 -34.29 -16.35
C LEU A 764 -7.16 -35.34 -16.59
N TYR A 765 -8.21 -34.94 -17.30
CA TYR A 765 -9.34 -35.79 -17.66
C TYR A 765 -9.29 -36.14 -19.16
N VAL A 766 -9.44 -37.41 -19.50
CA VAL A 766 -9.62 -37.88 -20.89
C VAL A 766 -10.89 -38.71 -20.99
N THR A 767 -11.85 -38.22 -21.77
CA THR A 767 -13.17 -38.84 -21.90
C THR A 767 -13.54 -39.05 -23.37
N GLY A 768 -14.34 -40.09 -23.64
CA GLY A 768 -14.91 -40.39 -24.96
C GLY A 768 -14.22 -41.53 -25.72
N GLY A 769 -12.92 -41.73 -25.53
CA GLY A 769 -12.18 -42.83 -26.16
C GLY A 769 -10.77 -43.02 -25.61
N PRO A 770 -10.00 -43.98 -26.16
CA PRO A 770 -8.73 -44.41 -25.58
C PRO A 770 -7.63 -43.35 -25.70
N TRP A 771 -6.76 -43.31 -24.69
CA TRP A 771 -5.54 -42.50 -24.69
C TRP A 771 -4.32 -43.37 -24.99
N THR A 772 -3.59 -43.04 -26.05
CA THR A 772 -2.25 -43.59 -26.35
C THR A 772 -1.19 -42.55 -26.02
N ASN A 773 -0.13 -42.95 -25.32
CA ASN A 773 1.02 -42.10 -25.07
C ASN A 773 2.29 -42.65 -25.71
N SER A 774 3.10 -41.76 -26.28
CA SER A 774 4.43 -42.03 -26.82
C SER A 774 5.53 -41.11 -26.29
N GLY A 775 5.18 -40.08 -25.51
CA GLY A 775 6.12 -39.19 -24.82
C GLY A 775 6.33 -39.60 -23.37
N GLU A 776 6.85 -38.69 -22.55
CA GLU A 776 6.94 -38.88 -21.09
C GLU A 776 5.72 -38.28 -20.40
N ILE A 777 5.08 -39.04 -19.51
CA ILE A 777 4.06 -38.54 -18.58
C ILE A 777 4.71 -38.40 -17.20
N GLN A 778 4.86 -37.19 -16.70
CA GLN A 778 5.40 -36.90 -15.37
C GLN A 778 4.26 -36.50 -14.42
N LEU A 779 4.06 -37.26 -13.33
CA LEU A 779 3.15 -36.91 -12.25
C LEU A 779 3.94 -36.47 -11.02
N THR A 780 3.49 -35.40 -10.36
CA THR A 780 4.04 -34.93 -9.09
C THR A 780 2.89 -34.69 -8.11
N GLY A 781 2.11 -35.73 -7.83
CA GLY A 781 0.98 -35.73 -6.90
C GLY A 781 -0.41 -35.48 -7.49
N GLY A 782 -0.50 -35.07 -8.74
CA GLY A 782 -1.77 -34.79 -9.41
C GLY A 782 -2.58 -36.04 -9.79
N ILE A 783 -3.69 -35.81 -10.50
CA ILE A 783 -4.65 -36.85 -10.88
C ILE A 783 -4.71 -37.00 -12.40
N LEU A 784 -4.59 -38.24 -12.88
CA LEU A 784 -5.01 -38.64 -14.22
C LEU A 784 -6.32 -39.40 -14.14
N ASP A 785 -7.30 -39.05 -14.97
CA ASP A 785 -8.61 -39.72 -15.02
C ASP A 785 -8.99 -40.00 -16.47
N PHE A 786 -9.10 -41.28 -16.79
CA PHE A 786 -9.33 -41.79 -18.15
C PHE A 786 -10.07 -43.13 -18.14
N GLU A 787 -10.60 -43.54 -19.29
CA GLU A 787 -11.13 -44.92 -19.44
C GLU A 787 -10.00 -45.93 -19.57
N MET A 788 -9.06 -45.69 -20.50
CA MET A 788 -7.89 -46.53 -20.73
C MET A 788 -6.71 -45.71 -21.24
N LEU A 789 -5.53 -45.93 -20.66
CA LEU A 789 -4.24 -45.39 -21.09
C LEU A 789 -3.32 -46.51 -21.56
N HIS A 790 -2.93 -46.47 -22.82
CA HIS A 790 -1.89 -47.31 -23.41
C HIS A 790 -0.59 -46.53 -23.58
N VAL A 791 0.42 -46.81 -22.76
CA VAL A 791 1.78 -46.26 -22.91
C VAL A 791 2.57 -47.22 -23.79
N ASN A 792 2.85 -46.81 -25.03
CA ASN A 792 3.54 -47.66 -25.97
C ASN A 792 5.03 -47.85 -25.63
N SER A 793 5.76 -48.66 -26.41
CA SER A 793 7.17 -48.97 -26.14
C SER A 793 8.15 -47.79 -26.24
N SER A 794 7.75 -46.66 -26.82
CA SER A 794 8.56 -45.42 -26.83
C SER A 794 8.19 -44.44 -25.73
N GLY A 795 7.02 -44.63 -25.09
CA GLY A 795 6.52 -43.76 -24.05
C GLY A 795 6.95 -44.18 -22.64
N SER A 796 6.75 -43.28 -21.69
CA SER A 796 6.96 -43.56 -20.28
C SER A 796 5.96 -42.84 -19.39
N ILE A 797 5.82 -43.32 -18.15
CA ILE A 797 5.13 -42.63 -17.05
C ILE A 797 6.07 -42.61 -15.83
N ALA A 798 6.19 -41.48 -15.15
CA ALA A 798 7.14 -41.27 -14.06
C ALA A 798 6.56 -40.43 -12.92
N GLY A 799 7.08 -40.65 -11.70
CA GLY A 799 6.74 -39.87 -10.51
C GLY A 799 5.78 -40.57 -9.54
N TRP A 800 4.77 -39.85 -9.07
CA TRP A 800 3.78 -40.30 -8.08
C TRP A 800 2.46 -39.53 -8.22
N GLY A 801 1.33 -40.12 -7.79
CA GLY A 801 -0.01 -39.52 -7.93
C GLY A 801 -1.14 -40.53 -8.08
N GLU A 802 -2.34 -40.04 -8.38
CA GLU A 802 -3.55 -40.86 -8.59
C GLU A 802 -3.80 -41.09 -10.08
N ILE A 803 -4.08 -42.35 -10.44
CA ILE A 803 -4.39 -42.80 -11.78
C ILE A 803 -5.74 -43.52 -11.74
N VAL A 804 -6.76 -42.89 -12.32
CA VAL A 804 -8.12 -43.41 -12.38
C VAL A 804 -8.36 -43.96 -13.79
N GLY A 805 -8.48 -45.28 -13.92
CA GLY A 805 -8.70 -45.97 -15.20
C GLY A 805 -7.78 -47.18 -15.43
N ASP A 806 -7.99 -47.88 -16.55
CA ASP A 806 -7.18 -49.05 -16.92
C ASP A 806 -5.84 -48.60 -17.54
N LEU A 807 -4.72 -49.11 -17.01
CA LEU A 807 -3.36 -48.72 -17.39
C LEU A 807 -2.61 -49.89 -18.05
N ASP A 808 -2.25 -49.74 -19.32
CA ASP A 808 -1.44 -50.70 -20.09
C ASP A 808 -0.08 -50.09 -20.46
N ILE A 809 1.00 -50.64 -19.91
CA ILE A 809 2.37 -50.21 -20.13
C ILE A 809 3.10 -51.21 -21.00
N GLN A 810 3.58 -50.75 -22.16
CA GLN A 810 4.55 -51.45 -23.02
C GLN A 810 5.95 -50.79 -23.00
N GLY A 811 6.02 -49.55 -22.52
CA GLY A 811 7.25 -48.76 -22.36
C GLY A 811 7.80 -48.80 -20.94
N ILE A 812 8.00 -47.65 -20.31
CA ILE A 812 8.61 -47.56 -18.97
C ILE A 812 7.61 -46.98 -17.97
N ILE A 813 7.52 -47.57 -16.78
CA ILE A 813 6.92 -46.93 -15.59
C ILE A 813 8.02 -46.69 -14.57
N ASN A 814 8.17 -45.45 -14.08
CA ASN A 814 9.19 -45.03 -13.12
C ASN A 814 8.55 -44.47 -11.85
N GLY A 815 8.31 -45.33 -10.86
CA GLY A 815 7.74 -44.93 -9.57
C GLY A 815 8.82 -44.43 -8.62
N THR A 816 8.76 -43.15 -8.25
CA THR A 816 9.66 -42.55 -7.23
C THR A 816 9.04 -42.56 -5.83
N ASP A 817 7.70 -42.55 -5.78
CA ASP A 817 6.88 -42.73 -4.58
C ASP A 817 5.62 -43.51 -5.03
N GLN A 818 4.54 -43.51 -4.26
CA GLN A 818 3.35 -44.30 -4.57
C GLN A 818 2.53 -43.77 -5.77
N PHE A 819 2.27 -44.66 -6.74
CA PHE A 819 1.17 -44.54 -7.70
C PHE A 819 -0.07 -45.27 -7.18
N GLN A 820 -1.21 -44.59 -7.13
CA GLN A 820 -2.51 -45.18 -6.79
C GLN A 820 -3.31 -45.42 -8.07
N VAL A 821 -3.49 -46.69 -8.47
CA VAL A 821 -4.15 -47.07 -9.73
C VAL A 821 -5.51 -47.68 -9.42
N THR A 822 -6.62 -47.04 -9.81
CA THR A 822 -7.94 -47.58 -9.46
C THR A 822 -8.43 -48.70 -10.39
N GLY A 823 -7.94 -48.76 -11.63
CA GLY A 823 -8.31 -49.75 -12.65
C GLY A 823 -7.38 -50.96 -12.71
N ASP A 824 -7.51 -51.75 -13.78
CA ASP A 824 -6.58 -52.85 -14.07
C ASP A 824 -5.22 -52.28 -14.55
N PHE A 825 -4.12 -52.85 -14.05
CA PHE A 825 -2.75 -52.49 -14.42
C PHE A 825 -2.07 -53.64 -15.16
N VAL A 826 -1.61 -53.38 -16.38
CA VAL A 826 -0.96 -54.37 -17.25
C VAL A 826 0.46 -53.91 -17.57
N LEU A 827 1.43 -54.75 -17.24
CA LEU A 827 2.83 -54.58 -17.62
C LEU A 827 3.17 -55.59 -18.72
N GLY A 828 3.32 -55.11 -19.95
CA GLY A 828 3.59 -55.95 -21.12
C GLY A 828 5.01 -56.49 -21.21
N GLN A 829 5.25 -57.38 -22.19
CA GLN A 829 6.51 -58.12 -22.35
C GLN A 829 7.76 -57.26 -22.51
N THR A 830 7.61 -56.11 -23.15
CA THR A 830 8.71 -55.17 -23.39
C THR A 830 8.84 -54.12 -22.32
N ALA A 831 7.91 -54.09 -21.35
CA ALA A 831 7.84 -53.02 -20.39
C ALA A 831 8.90 -53.17 -19.30
N ILE A 832 9.31 -52.02 -18.75
CA ILE A 832 10.24 -51.94 -17.63
C ILE A 832 9.55 -51.17 -16.50
N ALA A 833 9.40 -51.81 -15.35
CA ALA A 833 9.04 -51.15 -14.10
C ALA A 833 10.30 -50.75 -13.35
N ARG A 834 10.59 -49.46 -13.29
CA ARG A 834 11.63 -48.85 -12.45
C ARG A 834 11.00 -48.36 -11.17
N LEU A 835 11.29 -48.99 -10.03
CA LEU A 835 10.66 -48.64 -8.76
C LEU A 835 11.73 -48.24 -7.74
N THR A 836 11.52 -47.10 -7.10
CA THR A 836 12.43 -46.55 -6.09
C THR A 836 11.95 -46.95 -4.69
N MET A 837 12.83 -47.52 -3.89
CA MET A 837 12.57 -47.83 -2.48
C MET A 837 13.18 -46.74 -1.60
N GLY A 838 12.35 -46.07 -0.79
CA GLY A 838 12.66 -44.87 0.01
C GLY A 838 12.39 -44.98 1.52
N GLU A 839 12.32 -43.85 2.23
CA GLU A 839 11.86 -43.76 3.63
C GLU A 839 10.45 -44.37 3.84
N SER A 840 9.60 -44.29 2.80
CA SER A 840 8.23 -44.79 2.77
C SER A 840 8.09 -46.26 2.38
N ALA A 841 9.14 -47.09 2.49
CA ALA A 841 9.16 -48.50 2.05
C ALA A 841 8.06 -49.43 2.62
N ASN A 842 7.26 -48.96 3.57
CA ASN A 842 6.06 -49.67 4.06
C ASN A 842 4.83 -49.50 3.15
N LEU A 843 4.87 -48.56 2.20
CA LEU A 843 3.84 -48.38 1.18
C LEU A 843 4.35 -48.92 -0.16
N PRO A 844 3.52 -49.67 -0.92
CA PRO A 844 3.91 -50.15 -2.23
C PRO A 844 4.03 -48.97 -3.20
N PRO A 845 5.13 -48.87 -3.98
CA PRO A 845 5.26 -47.92 -5.07
C PRO A 845 4.12 -48.00 -6.11
N ILE A 846 3.47 -49.17 -6.26
CA ILE A 846 2.25 -49.32 -7.05
C ILE A 846 1.15 -49.90 -6.16
N ASP A 847 0.12 -49.12 -5.89
CA ASP A 847 -1.08 -49.56 -5.20
C ASP A 847 -2.26 -49.60 -6.17
N ALA A 848 -2.57 -50.79 -6.69
CA ALA A 848 -3.65 -50.98 -7.63
C ALA A 848 -4.89 -51.54 -6.91
N THR A 849 -6.08 -50.98 -7.16
CA THR A 849 -7.33 -51.58 -6.69
C THR A 849 -7.89 -52.62 -7.67
N GLY A 850 -7.47 -52.61 -8.93
CA GLY A 850 -7.81 -53.62 -9.95
C GLY A 850 -6.86 -54.82 -9.98
N ASN A 851 -6.93 -55.60 -11.05
CA ASN A 851 -5.99 -56.70 -11.31
C ASN A 851 -4.65 -56.15 -11.81
N VAL A 852 -3.56 -56.76 -11.37
CA VAL A 852 -2.22 -56.49 -11.89
C VAL A 852 -1.76 -57.69 -12.73
N THR A 853 -1.45 -57.46 -14.01
CA THR A 853 -0.87 -58.47 -14.91
C THR A 853 0.59 -58.15 -15.20
N LEU A 854 1.49 -59.10 -14.91
CA LEU A 854 2.94 -58.96 -15.04
C LEU A 854 3.48 -59.88 -16.14
N ASP A 855 4.09 -59.28 -17.17
CA ASP A 855 4.83 -59.95 -18.23
C ASP A 855 6.15 -59.19 -18.55
N GLY A 856 6.49 -58.11 -17.83
CA GLY A 856 7.65 -57.22 -18.09
C GLY A 856 8.86 -57.43 -17.17
N ASN A 857 9.80 -56.48 -17.18
CA ASN A 857 11.03 -56.52 -16.35
C ASN A 857 10.94 -55.55 -15.17
N LEU A 858 11.62 -55.88 -14.07
CA LEU A 858 11.74 -55.03 -12.87
C LEU A 858 13.18 -54.52 -12.70
N GLU A 859 13.32 -53.22 -12.50
CA GLU A 859 14.54 -52.53 -12.09
C GLU A 859 14.25 -51.80 -10.77
N LEU A 860 14.94 -52.17 -9.70
CA LEU A 860 14.79 -51.53 -8.38
C LEU A 860 15.92 -50.54 -8.13
N LEU A 861 15.58 -49.36 -7.64
CA LEU A 861 16.54 -48.35 -7.18
C LEU A 861 16.42 -48.24 -5.65
N LEU A 862 17.47 -48.62 -4.93
CA LEU A 862 17.50 -48.58 -3.47
C LEU A 862 18.12 -47.24 -3.02
N THR A 863 17.32 -46.36 -2.44
CA THR A 863 17.83 -45.06 -1.96
C THR A 863 18.69 -45.23 -0.71
N ALA A 864 19.54 -44.25 -0.42
CA ALA A 864 20.30 -44.20 0.83
C ALA A 864 19.38 -44.33 2.06
N ASP A 865 18.19 -43.73 2.01
CA ASP A 865 17.25 -43.75 3.13
C ASP A 865 16.65 -45.13 3.36
N PHE A 866 16.33 -45.87 2.28
CA PHE A 866 15.93 -47.28 2.40
C PHE A 866 17.02 -48.12 3.10
N LEU A 867 18.29 -47.88 2.76
CA LEU A 867 19.43 -48.58 3.36
C LEU A 867 19.70 -48.19 4.82
N THR A 868 19.05 -47.14 5.35
CA THR A 868 19.10 -46.83 6.79
C THR A 868 18.07 -47.60 7.62
N GLN A 869 17.11 -48.26 6.97
CA GLN A 869 16.13 -49.10 7.67
C GLN A 869 16.81 -50.37 8.22
N PRO A 870 16.32 -50.96 9.32
CA PRO A 870 16.84 -52.21 9.83
C PRO A 870 16.53 -53.36 8.85
N LEU A 871 17.41 -53.55 7.87
CA LEU A 871 17.38 -54.69 6.98
C LEU A 871 17.86 -55.90 7.78
N VAL A 872 16.98 -56.88 7.96
CA VAL A 872 17.29 -58.20 8.51
C VAL A 872 16.85 -59.25 7.49
N GLU A 873 17.48 -60.42 7.50
CA GLU A 873 17.01 -61.54 6.68
C GLU A 873 15.52 -61.80 6.95
N GLY A 874 14.73 -61.93 5.88
CA GLY A 874 13.27 -62.07 5.94
C GLY A 874 12.50 -60.76 6.15
N ALA A 875 13.15 -59.59 6.17
CA ALA A 875 12.45 -58.31 6.13
C ALA A 875 11.66 -58.17 4.82
N GLN A 876 10.41 -57.72 4.92
CA GLN A 876 9.47 -57.69 3.80
C GLN A 876 8.95 -56.28 3.54
N PHE A 877 8.97 -55.87 2.28
CA PHE A 877 8.51 -54.56 1.82
C PHE A 877 7.54 -54.74 0.66
N PRO A 878 6.31 -54.22 0.74
CA PRO A 878 5.37 -54.34 -0.37
C PRO A 878 5.89 -53.53 -1.57
N LEU A 879 5.89 -54.15 -2.76
CA LEU A 879 6.28 -53.51 -4.00
C LEU A 879 5.05 -53.15 -4.85
N ILE A 880 4.08 -54.08 -4.89
CA ILE A 880 2.80 -53.91 -5.57
C ILE A 880 1.69 -54.45 -4.67
N SER A 881 0.59 -53.72 -4.51
CA SER A 881 -0.70 -54.25 -4.03
C SER A 881 -1.73 -54.26 -5.15
N ALA A 882 -2.63 -55.26 -5.14
CA ALA A 882 -3.63 -55.50 -6.18
C ALA A 882 -4.86 -56.24 -5.63
N SER A 883 -5.99 -56.21 -6.35
CA SER A 883 -7.08 -57.18 -6.11
C SER A 883 -6.68 -58.61 -6.50
N ASN A 884 -5.89 -58.75 -7.58
CA ASN A 884 -5.31 -60.01 -7.99
C ASN A 884 -4.01 -59.77 -8.77
N VAL A 885 -2.96 -60.55 -8.51
CA VAL A 885 -1.70 -60.55 -9.26
C VAL A 885 -1.66 -61.75 -10.19
N ILE A 886 -1.45 -61.49 -11.48
CA ILE A 886 -1.42 -62.48 -12.56
C ILE A 886 -0.06 -62.41 -13.25
N GLY A 887 0.67 -63.53 -13.30
CA GLY A 887 2.00 -63.58 -13.91
C GLY A 887 3.12 -63.21 -12.93
N GLN A 888 4.32 -62.99 -13.47
CA GLN A 888 5.55 -62.67 -12.73
C GLN A 888 6.43 -61.76 -13.59
N PHE A 889 7.39 -61.05 -12.98
CA PHE A 889 8.40 -60.34 -13.75
C PHE A 889 9.32 -61.33 -14.51
N ASN A 890 9.64 -61.01 -15.76
CA ASN A 890 10.52 -61.79 -16.63
C ASN A 890 12.00 -61.71 -16.23
N SER A 891 12.41 -60.55 -15.72
CA SER A 891 13.73 -60.35 -15.13
C SER A 891 13.67 -59.31 -14.03
N ILE A 892 14.60 -59.39 -13.09
CA ILE A 892 14.68 -58.52 -11.92
C ILE A 892 16.14 -58.07 -11.79
N SER A 893 16.35 -56.79 -11.51
CA SER A 893 17.66 -56.22 -11.20
C SER A 893 17.54 -55.10 -10.17
N TRP A 894 18.60 -54.87 -9.41
CA TRP A 894 18.69 -53.78 -8.43
C TRP A 894 20.11 -53.19 -8.42
N ASP A 895 20.26 -51.96 -7.92
CA ASP A 895 21.49 -51.17 -8.02
C ASP A 895 22.50 -51.39 -6.88
N HIS A 896 22.23 -52.32 -5.95
CA HIS A 896 23.09 -52.60 -4.81
C HIS A 896 23.67 -54.03 -4.83
N PRO A 897 25.00 -54.21 -4.95
CA PRO A 897 25.61 -55.54 -5.12
C PRO A 897 25.71 -56.37 -3.84
N LEU A 898 25.49 -55.77 -2.67
CA LEU A 898 25.69 -56.40 -1.36
C LEU A 898 24.40 -56.79 -0.65
N ILE A 899 23.24 -56.72 -1.30
CA ILE A 899 21.98 -57.19 -0.70
C ILE A 899 21.37 -58.16 -1.69
N ASP A 900 21.07 -59.38 -1.25
CA ASP A 900 20.31 -60.32 -2.06
C ASP A 900 18.82 -60.13 -1.77
N LEU A 901 18.06 -59.86 -2.83
CA LEU A 901 16.64 -59.55 -2.75
C LEU A 901 15.84 -60.61 -3.52
N GLY A 902 14.75 -61.04 -2.90
CA GLY A 902 13.79 -61.96 -3.49
C GLY A 902 12.44 -61.29 -3.71
N LEU A 903 11.63 -61.86 -4.60
CA LEU A 903 10.23 -61.48 -4.74
C LEU A 903 9.32 -62.63 -4.31
N ILE A 904 8.39 -62.32 -3.43
CA ILE A 904 7.26 -63.17 -3.08
C ILE A 904 6.03 -62.67 -3.84
N TYR A 905 5.39 -63.58 -4.56
CA TYR A 905 4.12 -63.32 -5.24
C TYR A 905 2.98 -63.94 -4.44
N THR A 906 2.10 -63.11 -3.89
CA THR A 906 0.83 -63.53 -3.30
C THR A 906 -0.31 -63.29 -4.29
N PRO A 907 -1.53 -63.79 -4.04
CA PRO A 907 -2.67 -63.47 -4.88
C PRO A 907 -2.94 -61.97 -4.99
N ASP A 908 -2.59 -61.17 -3.99
CA ASP A 908 -2.96 -59.76 -3.84
C ASP A 908 -1.76 -58.79 -3.77
N ALA A 909 -0.52 -59.29 -3.82
CA ALA A 909 0.66 -58.44 -3.70
C ALA A 909 1.91 -59.06 -4.35
N VAL A 910 2.86 -58.18 -4.68
CA VAL A 910 4.27 -58.52 -4.89
C VAL A 910 5.05 -57.91 -3.73
N ILE A 911 5.77 -58.75 -3.00
CA ILE A 911 6.53 -58.37 -1.80
C ILE A 911 8.02 -58.57 -2.10
N LEU A 912 8.81 -57.53 -1.85
CA LEU A 912 10.25 -57.60 -1.81
C LEU A 912 10.70 -58.18 -0.47
N GLU A 913 11.48 -59.25 -0.50
CA GLU A 913 12.04 -59.89 0.70
C GLU A 913 13.55 -59.78 0.69
N VAL A 914 14.15 -59.44 1.83
CA VAL A 914 15.59 -59.54 2.03
C VAL A 914 15.93 -61.02 2.20
N VAL A 915 16.54 -61.61 1.18
CA VAL A 915 16.83 -63.07 1.12
C VAL A 915 18.13 -63.38 1.83
N ASP A 916 19.14 -62.54 1.62
CA ASP A 916 20.44 -62.70 2.25
C ASP A 916 21.05 -61.30 2.47
N LEU A 917 21.61 -61.10 3.66
CA LEU A 917 22.46 -59.98 3.96
C LEU A 917 23.85 -60.60 4.17
N PRO A 918 24.86 -60.26 3.34
CA PRO A 918 26.21 -60.67 3.67
C PRO A 918 26.49 -60.16 5.08
N GLY A 919 26.86 -61.08 5.97
CA GLY A 919 27.12 -60.82 7.38
C GLY A 919 27.92 -59.53 7.54
N ALA A 920 27.58 -58.74 8.57
CA ALA A 920 28.15 -57.41 8.78
C ALA A 920 29.68 -57.46 8.55
N PRO A 921 30.29 -56.58 7.74
CA PRO A 921 31.66 -56.77 7.27
C PRO A 921 32.63 -57.08 8.41
N GLY A 922 33.16 -58.31 8.45
CA GLY A 922 33.92 -58.84 9.59
C GLY A 922 33.24 -59.99 10.35
N ASP A 923 31.97 -60.28 10.17
CA ASP A 923 31.34 -61.50 10.69
C ASP A 923 31.59 -62.62 9.67
N PHE A 924 32.70 -63.33 9.86
CA PHE A 924 33.16 -64.34 8.92
C PHE A 924 32.62 -65.73 9.25
N ASN A 925 32.08 -65.91 10.44
CA ASN A 925 31.48 -67.16 10.88
C ASN A 925 29.95 -67.18 10.70
N PHE A 926 29.37 -66.02 10.35
CA PHE A 926 27.95 -65.76 10.10
C PHE A 926 27.07 -66.05 11.33
N ASP A 927 27.52 -65.69 12.53
CA ASP A 927 26.79 -65.85 13.79
C ASP A 927 26.22 -64.55 14.36
N ASP A 928 26.18 -63.51 13.52
CA ASP A 928 25.71 -62.15 13.79
C ASP A 928 26.54 -61.41 14.84
N GLN A 929 27.70 -61.94 15.22
CA GLN A 929 28.68 -61.26 16.08
C GLN A 929 29.96 -61.03 15.29
N ILE A 930 30.57 -59.87 15.50
CA ILE A 930 31.92 -59.59 15.00
C ILE A 930 32.82 -59.67 16.21
N ASP A 931 33.41 -60.82 16.44
CA ASP A 931 34.23 -61.08 17.61
C ASP A 931 35.51 -61.85 17.29
N GLN A 932 36.14 -62.39 18.33
CA GLN A 932 37.39 -63.14 18.23
C GLN A 932 37.26 -64.45 17.42
N PHE A 933 36.06 -65.00 17.26
CA PHE A 933 35.81 -66.18 16.43
C PHE A 933 35.93 -65.83 14.94
N ASP A 934 35.48 -64.64 14.55
CA ASP A 934 35.66 -64.12 13.20
C ASP A 934 37.10 -63.74 12.93
N LEU A 935 37.79 -63.12 13.90
CA LEU A 935 39.22 -62.91 13.82
C LEU A 935 39.97 -64.21 13.54
N GLY A 936 39.53 -65.30 14.17
CA GLY A 936 40.08 -66.63 13.95
C GLY A 936 39.94 -67.09 12.49
N ILE A 937 38.82 -66.77 11.85
CA ILE A 937 38.58 -67.09 10.44
C ILE A 937 39.45 -66.20 9.54
N TRP A 938 39.46 -64.89 9.76
CA TRP A 938 40.32 -63.96 9.01
C TRP A 938 41.80 -64.37 9.08
N GLN A 939 42.31 -64.69 10.28
CA GLN A 939 43.70 -65.12 10.47
C GLN A 939 44.03 -66.41 9.72
N ASN A 940 43.06 -67.32 9.58
CA ASN A 940 43.25 -68.58 8.88
C ASN A 940 43.16 -68.43 7.35
N SER A 941 42.50 -67.38 6.87
CA SER A 941 42.34 -67.08 5.43
C SER A 941 43.35 -66.06 4.91
N TYR A 942 44.03 -65.30 5.78
CA TYR A 942 44.99 -64.26 5.39
C TYR A 942 46.05 -64.72 4.37
N GLY A 943 45.98 -64.16 3.16
CA GLY A 943 46.86 -64.48 2.04
C GLY A 943 46.70 -65.90 1.45
N ILE A 944 45.62 -66.60 1.78
CA ILE A 944 45.33 -67.98 1.33
C ILE A 944 44.13 -68.02 0.39
N ASP A 945 42.97 -67.55 0.86
CA ASP A 945 41.70 -67.53 0.14
C ASP A 945 40.85 -66.33 0.60
N ALA A 946 39.61 -66.22 0.10
CA ALA A 946 38.68 -65.14 0.42
C ALA A 946 37.82 -65.43 1.68
N GLY A 947 38.21 -66.40 2.54
CA GLY A 947 37.40 -66.80 3.69
C GLY A 947 37.28 -65.75 4.80
N GLY A 948 38.10 -64.69 4.76
CA GLY A 948 38.00 -63.51 5.63
C GLY A 948 37.92 -62.20 4.85
N ASP A 949 37.33 -62.22 3.66
CA ASP A 949 37.22 -61.07 2.75
C ASP A 949 36.07 -60.14 3.17
N ALA A 950 36.39 -59.02 3.81
CA ALA A 950 35.42 -58.07 4.36
C ALA A 950 35.17 -56.87 3.44
N ASP A 951 35.98 -56.59 2.41
CA ASP A 951 35.62 -55.66 1.33
C ASP A 951 35.24 -56.30 -0.01
N LEU A 952 35.19 -57.63 -0.04
CA LEU A 952 34.70 -58.47 -1.13
C LEU A 952 35.51 -58.30 -2.42
N ASP A 953 36.81 -58.04 -2.31
CA ASP A 953 37.71 -57.87 -3.45
C ASP A 953 38.34 -59.18 -3.96
N GLY A 954 38.02 -60.30 -3.30
CA GLY A 954 38.36 -61.66 -3.68
C GLY A 954 39.61 -62.22 -3.00
N ASP A 955 40.18 -61.52 -2.03
CA ASP A 955 41.24 -62.04 -1.17
C ASP A 955 41.02 -61.70 0.33
N THR A 956 41.89 -62.19 1.21
CA THR A 956 41.84 -61.86 2.64
C THR A 956 43.16 -61.23 3.02
N ASP A 957 43.15 -59.92 3.22
CA ASP A 957 44.33 -59.11 3.43
C ASP A 957 44.18 -58.10 4.59
N GLY A 958 45.14 -57.18 4.69
CA GLY A 958 45.19 -56.23 5.81
C GLY A 958 44.06 -55.20 5.78
N ARG A 959 43.39 -55.02 4.65
CA ARG A 959 42.24 -54.14 4.47
C ARG A 959 40.99 -54.77 5.07
N ASP A 960 40.79 -56.08 4.90
CA ASP A 960 39.72 -56.81 5.56
C ASP A 960 39.87 -56.83 7.06
N PHE A 961 41.10 -56.98 7.55
CA PHE A 961 41.41 -56.91 8.97
C PHE A 961 40.99 -55.57 9.59
N LEU A 962 41.20 -54.49 8.85
CA LEU A 962 40.83 -53.15 9.30
C LEU A 962 39.33 -52.96 9.32
N ILE A 963 38.60 -53.63 8.43
CA ILE A 963 37.13 -53.61 8.41
C ILE A 963 36.59 -54.42 9.59
N TRP A 964 37.09 -55.64 9.78
CA TRP A 964 36.80 -56.47 10.95
C TRP A 964 37.07 -55.73 12.26
N GLN A 965 38.27 -55.17 12.45
CA GLN A 965 38.66 -54.47 13.67
C GLN A 965 37.81 -53.21 13.94
N ARG A 966 37.37 -52.52 12.89
CA ARG A 966 36.47 -51.37 13.05
C ARG A 966 35.08 -51.80 13.48
N ASN A 967 34.63 -52.96 13.03
CA ASN A 967 33.28 -53.44 13.29
C ASN A 967 33.17 -54.29 14.58
N GLU A 968 34.27 -54.90 15.05
CA GLU A 968 34.38 -55.60 16.36
C GLU A 968 33.97 -54.68 17.53
N VAL A 969 34.22 -53.37 17.40
CA VAL A 969 34.01 -52.38 18.48
C VAL A 969 32.56 -51.87 18.55
N THR A 970 31.73 -52.10 17.52
CA THR A 970 30.44 -51.41 17.37
C THR A 970 29.22 -52.21 17.90
N LEU A 971 29.36 -53.52 18.14
CA LEU A 971 28.26 -54.39 18.60
C LEU A 971 28.23 -54.69 20.11
N ILE A 972 29.24 -54.24 20.87
CA ILE A 972 29.05 -54.02 22.31
C ILE A 972 28.23 -52.74 22.48
N SER A 973 26.90 -52.91 22.59
CA SER A 973 26.08 -51.95 23.34
C SER A 973 26.85 -51.53 24.59
N PRO A 974 27.03 -50.23 24.89
CA PRO A 974 27.43 -49.84 26.22
C PRO A 974 26.26 -50.15 27.15
N GLN A 975 26.16 -51.42 27.60
CA GLN A 975 25.63 -51.66 28.93
C GLN A 975 26.51 -50.84 29.85
N SER A 976 25.93 -49.77 30.38
CA SER A 976 26.48 -49.02 31.49
C SER A 976 27.05 -50.01 32.51
N PRO A 977 28.37 -50.06 32.75
CA PRO A 977 28.84 -50.69 33.95
C PRO A 977 28.38 -49.78 35.09
N LEU A 978 27.38 -50.24 35.84
CA LEU A 978 27.14 -49.84 37.22
C LEU A 978 28.33 -50.31 38.08
N LEU A 979 29.48 -49.69 37.86
CA LEU A 979 30.63 -49.71 38.75
C LEU A 979 31.12 -48.28 38.82
N GLY A 980 30.78 -47.64 39.94
CA GLY A 980 31.21 -46.30 40.27
C GLY A 980 32.72 -46.17 40.08
N VAL A 981 33.09 -45.39 39.08
CA VAL A 981 34.39 -44.74 39.04
C VAL A 981 34.26 -43.50 39.95
N PRO A 982 35.12 -43.34 40.96
CA PRO A 982 35.03 -42.23 41.90
C PRO A 982 35.15 -40.90 41.16
N GLU A 983 34.11 -40.07 41.24
CA GLU A 983 34.24 -38.67 40.87
C GLU A 983 35.29 -38.02 41.78
N PRO A 984 36.29 -37.32 41.22
CA PRO A 984 37.23 -36.59 42.03
C PRO A 984 36.51 -35.42 42.71
N HIS A 985 36.26 -35.58 44.00
CA HIS A 985 36.34 -34.51 45.01
C HIS A 985 35.45 -33.26 44.82
N SER A 986 34.41 -33.27 43.99
CA SER A 986 33.45 -32.15 43.90
C SER A 986 32.72 -31.89 45.23
N SER A 987 32.50 -32.93 46.04
CA SER A 987 31.99 -32.81 47.41
C SER A 987 33.05 -32.35 48.42
N ILE A 988 34.34 -32.58 48.17
CA ILE A 988 35.44 -32.03 48.98
C ILE A 988 35.69 -30.56 48.65
N LEU A 989 35.49 -30.11 47.41
CA LEU A 989 35.47 -28.69 47.04
C LEU A 989 34.24 -27.95 47.59
N LEU A 990 33.07 -28.61 47.69
CA LEU A 990 31.90 -28.04 48.35
C LEU A 990 32.09 -27.95 49.87
N VAL A 991 32.73 -28.93 50.51
CA VAL A 991 33.04 -28.89 51.97
C VAL A 991 34.18 -27.92 52.29
N PHE A 992 35.20 -27.77 51.43
CA PHE A 992 36.23 -26.72 51.58
C PHE A 992 35.68 -25.33 51.28
N GLY A 993 34.78 -25.18 50.30
CA GLY A 993 34.08 -23.92 50.01
C GLY A 993 33.14 -23.48 51.14
N LEU A 994 32.39 -24.42 51.73
CA LEU A 994 31.53 -24.16 52.89
C LEU A 994 32.33 -23.93 54.18
N ALA A 995 33.51 -24.54 54.34
CA ALA A 995 34.42 -24.27 55.46
C ALA A 995 35.14 -22.90 55.35
N LEU A 996 35.45 -22.44 54.13
CA LEU A 996 35.97 -21.09 53.86
C LEU A 996 34.89 -20.00 54.04
N LEU A 997 33.64 -20.27 53.63
CA LEU A 997 32.50 -19.38 53.89
C LEU A 997 32.13 -19.31 55.38
N ALA A 998 32.29 -20.40 56.14
CA ALA A 998 32.13 -20.39 57.59
C ALA A 998 33.28 -19.67 58.34
N GLN A 999 34.48 -19.56 57.75
CA GLN A 999 35.57 -18.74 58.30
C GLN A 999 35.43 -17.24 58.00
N ILE A 1000 34.77 -16.86 56.89
CA ILE A 1000 34.44 -15.45 56.61
C ILE A 1000 33.25 -14.97 57.48
N TYR A 1001 32.35 -15.87 57.91
CA TYR A 1001 31.22 -15.54 58.78
C TYR A 1001 31.53 -15.53 60.30
N ARG A 1002 32.77 -15.85 60.72
CA ARG A 1002 33.22 -15.79 62.14
C ARG A 1002 34.34 -14.77 62.41
N GLY A 1003 34.48 -13.77 61.54
CA GLY A 1003 35.51 -12.75 61.64
C GLY A 1003 35.05 -11.33 61.29
N HIS A 1004 33.86 -10.91 61.73
CA HIS A 1004 33.54 -9.49 61.91
C HIS A 1004 32.48 -9.31 63.01
N GLU A 1005 32.84 -9.73 64.23
CA GLU A 1005 32.42 -9.03 65.45
C GLU A 1005 33.67 -8.83 66.33
N ILE A 1006 34.04 -7.55 66.47
CA ILE A 1006 34.67 -6.91 67.64
C ILE A 1006 36.18 -7.15 67.85
N THR A 1007 37.00 -6.31 67.18
CA THR A 1007 37.59 -5.08 67.78
C THR A 1007 37.82 -4.04 66.71
#